data_AF-A0A7C4IV99-F1
#
_entry.id   AF-A0A7C4IV99-F1
#
_cell.length_a   1.000
_cell.length_b   1.000
_cell.length_c   1.000
_cell.angle_alpha   90.00
_cell.angle_beta   90.00
_cell.angle_gamma   90.00
#
_symmetry.space_group_name_H-M   'P 1'
#
loop_
_entity.id
_entity.type
_entity.pdbx_description
1 polymer ?
#
loop_
_entity_poly.entity_id
_entity_poly.type
_entity_poly.pdbx_seq_one_letter_code
_entity_poly.pdbx_strand_id
1 'polypeptide(L)'
;MSEKISTIEGNEAAAHVAYALSEVAAIYPITPSSSMGEYCDDWAAHGRKNVFGQVLKVVEMQSEAGAAGAVHGALSAGALSTTFTASQGLLLMIPNMYKIAGELMPTVFHVSARAVASHALSIFGDHSDVNAVRETGFSLLASASVQEVMDLALVAHLASVRLSLPFLHFFDGFRTSMEIQKIELIDYADMAKLLDYDALDDFRSRCMNPEYPQLRGTAQNPDIFFQSKEAANPFFARIPYVVYEEMQKVGDLTGRRYSLFDYAGHPEADRVVLSMASSCDVIEETVNYLNGLGERVGLIKARLYHPFSQEHFLRVLPSSVKRIAVLDRTKSPGALGEPLYRDVCTVFQNTGEGPLVVGGRYGLGSKDFTPVMVKAVFDNLRGTAPKNHFTVGITDDVSHTSLELGADIDPAPKGTVRCKFWGLGADGTVGANKNAIKIIGENTPLFAQAYFAYDAKKSGGITMSHLRFSPHKIQSPYLLTHSDFIACHNPAFVTQYDLLDGIREGGAFLLNSPWTLEEMENKLPNALKRTIAQKKLKFYNIDAVKIATDLGLGGRINMIMQAAFFQIAKVIPPEEAFRHMKEAILKTYGKKGEDVVKMNEAAVDGAVGALQEIAYPSSWATAGQEPYLEKGEPEFVTKVMRPMLAQQGDKLPVSAVPADGIFPTATTQYEKRGIAINVPVWLPENCIQCNQCAFVCPHAVIRPILASEEDLQDAPEAFVTVEAKGKEFKGLRFRIQISPLDCTGCGNCADVCPAKQKALVMKPLETQTDTQVPNHLFSTELPVRDDVVPPTTVKGSQFRQPLFEFSGACPGCGETPYIKLITQLYGDRMLIANATGCSSIYGGSAPSCPYTVNEDGHGPAWANSLFEDNAEYGLGMHLAVTQRRNKLADLVREALKLDIARELKEAFQLWLDHLEEGEKSKEYGGKIAELLEAELFERKTPAPALLYDILNRSDYLVKKSVWVFGGDGWAYDIGYGGLDHVIATGHDVNILVLDTEVYSNTGGQSSKSTPTGAVAKFAASGKPTRKKDLGRMAMTYGYVYVASVAMGANKNQLLKALLEAESYQGPSLIIAYAPCINHGINMGRSQNEEKLAVETGYWPLYRFDPRLKEEGKNPFTLDSKEPAGNFKEFLMGEVRYSSLTRTFPEAAEKLFEKAEKDMKERFEAYKKLAAA
;
A
#
# COMPACT_ATOMS: atom_id res chain seq x y z
N MET A 1 39.75 -14.57 -4.40
CA MET A 1 38.48 -14.59 -5.16
C MET A 1 38.43 -13.32 -5.98
N SER A 2 37.85 -13.33 -7.18
CA SER A 2 37.52 -12.06 -7.86
C SER A 2 36.28 -11.48 -7.17
N GLU A 3 36.40 -10.30 -6.56
CA GLU A 3 35.29 -9.62 -5.88
C GLU A 3 34.15 -9.38 -6.87
N LYS A 4 33.02 -10.06 -6.67
CA LYS A 4 31.82 -9.87 -7.47
C LYS A 4 30.95 -8.80 -6.84
N ILE A 5 31.06 -7.59 -7.35
CA ILE A 5 30.33 -6.42 -6.85
C ILE A 5 29.01 -6.28 -7.61
N SER A 6 27.94 -5.91 -6.90
CA SER A 6 26.64 -5.60 -7.50
C SER A 6 25.90 -4.51 -6.74
N THR A 7 25.01 -3.80 -7.42
CA THR A 7 24.20 -2.71 -6.84
C THR A 7 22.75 -3.16 -6.71
N ILE A 8 22.40 -3.72 -5.54
CA ILE A 8 21.13 -4.42 -5.29
C ILE A 8 20.46 -3.95 -4.00
N GLU A 9 19.19 -4.31 -3.82
CA GLU A 9 18.43 -4.02 -2.59
C GLU A 9 18.58 -5.12 -1.53
N GLY A 10 18.27 -4.81 -0.27
CA GLY A 10 18.32 -5.78 0.84
C GLY A 10 17.51 -7.06 0.58
N ASN A 11 16.31 -6.93 0.03
CA ASN A 11 15.49 -8.09 -0.34
C ASN A 11 16.18 -8.99 -1.39
N GLU A 12 16.82 -8.41 -2.41
CA GLU A 12 17.54 -9.20 -3.43
C GLU A 12 18.75 -9.90 -2.81
N ALA A 13 19.45 -9.26 -1.86
CA ALA A 13 20.55 -9.85 -1.11
C ALA A 13 20.10 -11.04 -0.24
N ALA A 14 18.99 -10.91 0.49
CA ALA A 14 18.41 -11.99 1.29
C ALA A 14 17.95 -13.16 0.41
N ALA A 15 17.20 -12.86 -0.66
CA ALA A 15 16.72 -13.86 -1.62
C ALA A 15 17.87 -14.62 -2.27
N HIS A 16 18.97 -13.94 -2.61
CA HIS A 16 20.15 -14.57 -3.21
C HIS A 16 20.68 -15.72 -2.35
N VAL A 17 20.82 -15.50 -1.03
CA VAL A 17 21.29 -16.54 -0.08
C VAL A 17 20.21 -17.58 0.18
N ALA A 18 18.97 -17.16 0.41
CA ALA A 18 17.85 -18.06 0.68
C ALA A 18 17.63 -19.06 -0.46
N TYR A 19 17.72 -18.59 -1.70
CA TYR A 19 17.63 -19.43 -2.90
C TYR A 19 18.76 -20.45 -2.98
N ALA A 20 19.98 -20.05 -2.57
CA ALA A 20 21.15 -20.93 -2.62
C ALA A 20 21.00 -22.13 -1.68
N LEU A 21 20.49 -21.90 -0.47
CA LEU A 21 20.52 -22.86 0.64
C LEU A 21 19.18 -23.55 0.94
N SER A 22 18.17 -23.32 0.10
CA SER A 22 16.84 -23.93 0.26
C SER A 22 16.46 -24.83 -0.93
N GLU A 23 15.68 -25.85 -0.65
CA GLU A 23 15.08 -26.76 -1.64
C GLU A 23 13.63 -26.35 -1.94
N VAL A 24 12.91 -25.86 -0.92
CA VAL A 24 11.52 -25.41 -1.02
C VAL A 24 11.37 -24.00 -0.44
N ALA A 25 10.55 -23.16 -1.08
CA ALA A 25 10.11 -21.88 -0.53
C ALA A 25 8.59 -21.79 -0.60
N ALA A 26 7.91 -21.93 0.55
CA ALA A 26 6.47 -21.72 0.64
C ALA A 26 6.22 -20.27 1.06
N ILE A 27 5.48 -19.51 0.25
CA ILE A 27 5.44 -18.06 0.33
C ILE A 27 4.00 -17.51 0.27
N TYR A 28 3.85 -16.26 0.70
CA TYR A 28 2.66 -15.44 0.49
C TYR A 28 3.09 -13.96 0.42
N PRO A 29 2.50 -13.13 -0.45
CA PRO A 29 2.96 -11.75 -0.62
C PRO A 29 2.47 -10.81 0.47
N ILE A 30 3.41 -10.15 1.14
CA ILE A 30 3.16 -9.03 2.02
C ILE A 30 4.29 -7.99 1.92
N THR A 31 3.93 -6.73 1.63
CA THR A 31 4.87 -5.61 1.61
C THR A 31 5.54 -5.44 2.98
N PRO A 32 6.85 -5.15 3.08
CA PRO A 32 7.82 -5.02 1.99
C PRO A 32 8.59 -6.30 1.65
N SER A 33 8.16 -7.48 2.11
CA SER A 33 8.87 -8.76 1.93
C SER A 33 8.65 -9.43 0.57
N SER A 34 7.57 -9.08 -0.13
CA SER A 34 7.13 -9.76 -1.36
C SER A 34 8.22 -9.93 -2.41
N SER A 35 9.08 -8.92 -2.61
CA SER A 35 10.09 -8.98 -3.68
C SER A 35 11.09 -10.13 -3.49
N MET A 36 11.34 -10.59 -2.26
CA MET A 36 12.19 -11.77 -2.04
C MET A 36 11.62 -13.03 -2.70
N GLY A 37 10.33 -13.30 -2.49
CA GLY A 37 9.65 -14.40 -3.17
C GLY A 37 9.61 -14.21 -4.68
N GLU A 38 9.44 -12.97 -5.14
CA GLU A 38 9.35 -12.66 -6.57
C GLU A 38 10.67 -12.93 -7.31
N TYR A 39 11.80 -12.55 -6.71
CA TYR A 39 13.12 -12.88 -7.24
C TYR A 39 13.33 -14.40 -7.28
N CYS A 40 12.92 -15.10 -6.22
CA CYS A 40 13.03 -16.56 -6.17
C CYS A 40 12.19 -17.25 -7.26
N ASP A 41 10.95 -16.81 -7.48
CA ASP A 41 10.10 -17.34 -8.55
C ASP A 41 10.68 -17.07 -9.94
N ASP A 42 11.14 -15.84 -10.19
CA ASP A 42 11.75 -15.47 -11.47
C ASP A 42 13.04 -16.26 -11.75
N TRP A 43 13.92 -16.39 -10.77
CA TRP A 43 15.14 -17.19 -10.90
C TRP A 43 14.84 -18.69 -11.11
N ALA A 44 13.80 -19.22 -10.44
CA ALA A 44 13.35 -20.58 -10.65
C ALA A 44 12.79 -20.80 -12.06
N ALA A 45 11.98 -19.87 -12.58
CA ALA A 45 11.46 -19.91 -13.94
C ALA A 45 12.59 -19.89 -15.01
N HIS A 46 13.71 -19.23 -14.71
CA HIS A 46 14.91 -19.21 -15.55
C HIS A 46 15.92 -20.34 -15.25
N GLY A 47 15.57 -21.30 -14.39
CA GLY A 47 16.36 -22.51 -14.15
C GLY A 47 17.63 -22.30 -13.33
N ARG A 48 17.73 -21.21 -12.54
CA ARG A 48 18.84 -21.02 -11.59
C ARG A 48 18.94 -22.24 -10.66
N LYS A 49 20.15 -22.68 -10.36
CA LYS A 49 20.41 -23.81 -9.48
C LYS A 49 20.83 -23.36 -8.09
N ASN A 50 20.33 -24.02 -7.07
CA ASN A 50 20.78 -23.91 -5.68
C ASN A 50 22.08 -24.73 -5.47
N VAL A 51 22.62 -24.75 -4.25
CA VAL A 51 23.87 -25.50 -3.94
C VAL A 51 23.74 -27.02 -4.11
N PHE A 52 22.51 -27.53 -4.20
CA PHE A 52 22.20 -28.94 -4.41
C PHE A 52 22.00 -29.29 -5.90
N GLY A 53 22.25 -28.35 -6.81
CA GLY A 53 22.09 -28.54 -8.26
C GLY A 53 20.63 -28.60 -8.73
N GLN A 54 19.67 -28.22 -7.88
CA GLN A 54 18.23 -28.22 -8.17
C GLN A 54 17.69 -26.80 -8.33
N VAL A 55 16.56 -26.68 -9.02
CA VAL A 55 15.82 -25.41 -9.06
C VAL A 55 14.99 -25.32 -7.79
N LEU A 56 15.01 -24.16 -7.12
CA LEU A 56 14.18 -23.93 -5.92
C LEU A 56 12.70 -24.16 -6.24
N LYS A 57 12.01 -24.94 -5.40
CA LYS A 57 10.57 -25.13 -5.53
C LYS A 57 9.82 -24.02 -4.81
N VAL A 58 9.39 -23.00 -5.56
CA VAL A 58 8.56 -21.91 -5.02
C VAL A 58 7.08 -22.29 -5.09
N VAL A 59 6.36 -22.11 -3.98
CA VAL A 59 4.92 -22.41 -3.87
C VAL A 59 4.20 -21.29 -3.14
N GLU A 60 3.29 -20.61 -3.84
CA GLU A 60 2.37 -19.65 -3.24
C GLU A 60 1.23 -20.37 -2.50
N MET A 61 1.00 -20.00 -1.24
CA MET A 61 -0.10 -20.50 -0.42
C MET A 61 -1.28 -19.52 -0.38
N GLN A 62 -2.38 -19.87 0.30
CA GLN A 62 -3.55 -18.98 0.43
C GLN A 62 -3.35 -17.86 1.46
N SER A 63 -2.40 -18.01 2.37
CA SER A 63 -2.05 -17.07 3.43
C SER A 63 -0.70 -17.46 4.03
N GLU A 64 -0.11 -16.58 4.85
CA GLU A 64 1.10 -16.87 5.61
C GLU A 64 0.91 -18.02 6.61
N ALA A 65 -0.29 -18.21 7.16
CA ALA A 65 -0.58 -19.38 8.00
C ALA A 65 -0.43 -20.69 7.19
N GLY A 66 -0.91 -20.70 5.94
CA GLY A 66 -0.72 -21.80 5.00
C GLY A 66 0.76 -22.00 4.62
N ALA A 67 1.49 -20.91 4.38
CA ALA A 67 2.92 -20.94 4.09
C ALA A 67 3.72 -21.53 5.25
N ALA A 68 3.46 -21.12 6.49
CA ALA A 68 4.14 -21.67 7.66
C ALA A 68 3.85 -23.16 7.88
N GLY A 69 2.60 -23.60 7.64
CA GLY A 69 2.24 -25.02 7.69
C GLY A 69 2.93 -25.83 6.58
N ALA A 70 3.03 -25.27 5.37
CA ALA A 70 3.74 -25.91 4.26
C ALA A 70 5.25 -26.02 4.53
N VAL A 71 5.88 -24.98 5.10
CA VAL A 71 7.28 -25.06 5.56
C VAL A 71 7.44 -26.17 6.60
N HIS A 72 6.60 -26.20 7.63
CA HIS A 72 6.64 -27.25 8.66
C HIS A 72 6.50 -28.66 8.07
N GLY A 73 5.58 -28.85 7.11
CA GLY A 73 5.42 -30.14 6.41
C GLY A 73 6.63 -30.52 5.56
N ALA A 74 7.21 -29.58 4.82
CA ALA A 74 8.40 -29.82 4.00
C ALA A 74 9.64 -30.17 4.85
N LEU A 75 9.83 -29.49 5.98
CA LEU A 75 10.87 -29.81 6.96
C LEU A 75 10.67 -31.20 7.58
N SER A 76 9.42 -31.52 7.95
CA SER A 76 9.07 -32.84 8.48
C SER A 76 9.40 -33.97 7.49
N ALA A 77 9.32 -33.69 6.19
CA ALA A 77 9.64 -34.62 5.10
C ALA A 77 11.12 -34.57 4.64
N GLY A 78 11.97 -33.76 5.28
CA GLY A 78 13.42 -33.76 5.06
C GLY A 78 13.93 -32.81 3.98
N ALA A 79 13.13 -31.82 3.56
CA ALA A 79 13.56 -30.78 2.61
C ALA A 79 13.89 -29.47 3.34
N LEU A 80 15.09 -28.91 3.11
CA LEU A 80 15.42 -27.58 3.63
C LEU A 80 14.49 -26.54 3.03
N SER A 81 13.78 -25.83 3.90
CA SER A 81 12.69 -24.96 3.50
C SER A 81 12.87 -23.55 4.05
N THR A 82 12.43 -22.54 3.31
CA THR A 82 12.46 -21.12 3.72
C THR A 82 11.13 -20.43 3.40
N THR A 83 10.96 -19.22 3.93
CA THR A 83 9.84 -18.34 3.63
C THR A 83 10.23 -16.87 3.80
N PHE A 84 9.41 -15.99 3.26
CA PHE A 84 9.57 -14.54 3.29
C PHE A 84 8.28 -13.91 3.81
N THR A 85 8.35 -13.08 4.84
CA THR A 85 7.16 -12.47 5.44
C THR A 85 7.47 -11.18 6.20
N ALA A 86 6.44 -10.52 6.75
CA ALA A 86 6.52 -9.32 7.58
C ALA A 86 5.20 -9.09 8.33
N SER A 87 5.19 -8.29 9.40
CA SER A 87 3.98 -7.72 10.03
C SER A 87 2.88 -8.77 10.29
N GLN A 88 1.66 -8.52 9.84
CA GLN A 88 0.50 -9.41 9.96
C GLN A 88 0.80 -10.82 9.48
N GLY A 89 1.56 -10.95 8.39
CA GLY A 89 1.95 -12.24 7.85
C GLY A 89 2.77 -13.06 8.85
N LEU A 90 3.73 -12.43 9.52
CA LEU A 90 4.53 -13.10 10.56
C LEU A 90 3.65 -13.53 11.75
N LEU A 91 2.66 -12.72 12.15
CA LEU A 91 1.71 -13.09 13.21
C LEU A 91 0.94 -14.37 12.88
N LEU A 92 0.51 -14.53 11.62
CA LEU A 92 -0.17 -15.73 11.14
C LEU A 92 0.73 -16.98 11.13
N MET A 93 2.05 -16.82 11.16
CA MET A 93 3.00 -17.93 11.22
C MET A 93 3.29 -18.43 12.64
N ILE A 94 2.97 -17.64 13.69
CA ILE A 94 3.30 -17.93 15.09
C ILE A 94 2.95 -19.37 15.52
N PRO A 95 1.74 -19.91 15.23
CA PRO A 95 1.39 -21.26 15.68
C PRO A 95 2.34 -22.33 15.13
N ASN A 96 2.76 -22.21 13.87
CA ASN A 96 3.71 -23.15 13.27
C ASN A 96 5.15 -22.88 13.71
N MET A 97 5.52 -21.64 14.05
CA MET A 97 6.85 -21.36 14.61
C MET A 97 7.10 -22.15 15.90
N TYR A 98 6.12 -22.21 16.82
CA TYR A 98 6.23 -23.05 18.02
C TYR A 98 6.43 -24.53 17.70
N LYS A 99 5.76 -25.04 16.65
CA LYS A 99 5.89 -26.44 16.21
C LYS A 99 7.27 -26.71 15.61
N ILE A 100 7.73 -25.87 14.69
CA ILE A 100 9.03 -25.99 14.01
C ILE A 100 10.18 -25.95 15.03
N ALA A 101 10.14 -25.00 15.98
CA ALA A 101 11.16 -24.91 17.03
C ALA A 101 11.08 -26.09 18.01
N GLY A 102 9.86 -26.45 18.44
CA GLY A 102 9.64 -27.56 19.37
C GLY A 102 10.03 -28.93 18.80
N GLU A 103 10.03 -29.08 17.48
CA GLU A 103 10.45 -30.31 16.78
C GLU A 103 11.90 -30.25 16.28
N LEU A 104 12.66 -29.22 16.67
CA LEU A 104 14.09 -29.05 16.38
C LEU A 104 14.39 -29.16 14.87
N MET A 105 13.76 -28.30 14.08
CA MET A 105 13.90 -28.30 12.62
C MET A 105 14.73 -27.12 12.10
N PRO A 106 15.70 -27.35 11.18
CA PRO A 106 16.49 -26.30 10.57
C PRO A 106 15.70 -25.56 9.49
N THR A 107 15.41 -24.28 9.71
CA THR A 107 14.81 -23.38 8.71
C THR A 107 15.27 -21.95 8.95
N VAL A 108 15.13 -21.09 7.93
CA VAL A 108 15.32 -19.65 8.06
C VAL A 108 14.11 -18.91 7.51
N PHE A 109 13.48 -18.09 8.35
CA PHE A 109 12.46 -17.13 7.95
C PHE A 109 13.14 -15.79 7.71
N HIS A 110 12.99 -15.25 6.51
CA HIS A 110 13.54 -13.94 6.17
C HIS A 110 12.46 -12.88 6.30
N VAL A 111 12.67 -11.93 7.21
CA VAL A 111 11.66 -10.95 7.61
C VAL A 111 12.13 -9.54 7.34
N SER A 112 11.42 -8.83 6.46
CA SER A 112 11.57 -7.38 6.33
C SER A 112 10.71 -6.72 7.42
N ALA A 113 11.27 -6.52 8.61
CA ALA A 113 10.54 -6.15 9.83
C ALA A 113 9.66 -4.92 9.62
N ARG A 114 8.38 -5.03 9.97
CA ARG A 114 7.31 -4.08 9.65
C ARG A 114 6.33 -3.93 10.81
N ALA A 115 5.84 -2.69 10.96
CA ALA A 115 4.77 -2.31 11.87
C ALA A 115 3.55 -3.26 11.84
N VAL A 116 3.09 -3.69 13.02
CA VAL A 116 1.80 -4.37 13.21
C VAL A 116 0.67 -3.34 13.22
N ALA A 117 -0.42 -3.63 12.50
CA ALA A 117 -1.62 -2.81 12.47
C ALA A 117 -2.24 -2.71 13.87
N SER A 118 -2.49 -1.48 14.33
CA SER A 118 -3.02 -1.18 15.67
C SER A 118 -4.17 -0.16 15.58
N HIS A 119 -3.90 1.12 15.85
CA HIS A 119 -4.83 2.22 15.56
C HIS A 119 -4.98 2.48 14.05
N ALA A 120 -3.96 2.10 13.28
CA ALA A 120 -3.92 2.19 11.83
C ALA A 120 -3.01 1.10 11.24
N LEU A 121 -3.19 0.81 9.96
CA LEU A 121 -2.25 0.02 9.16
C LEU A 121 -1.00 0.85 8.87
N SER A 122 0.18 0.23 8.97
CA SER A 122 1.41 0.77 8.42
C SER A 122 2.14 -0.30 7.61
N ILE A 123 2.57 0.06 6.40
CA ILE A 123 3.42 -0.81 5.57
C ILE A 123 4.90 -0.70 5.94
N PHE A 124 5.24 0.26 6.79
CA PHE A 124 6.61 0.70 7.02
C PHE A 124 7.31 -0.02 8.18
N GLY A 125 8.62 0.11 8.23
CA GLY A 125 9.51 -0.71 9.03
C GLY A 125 9.62 -0.31 10.50
N ASP A 126 9.37 -1.26 11.37
CA ASP A 126 9.75 -1.29 12.78
C ASP A 126 9.79 -2.75 13.26
N HIS A 127 10.11 -3.01 14.54
CA HIS A 127 10.32 -4.36 15.08
C HIS A 127 9.13 -4.90 15.86
N SER A 128 7.92 -4.34 15.71
CA SER A 128 6.74 -4.82 16.43
C SER A 128 6.37 -6.27 16.08
N ASP A 129 6.57 -6.68 14.83
CA ASP A 129 6.35 -8.04 14.35
C ASP A 129 7.38 -9.03 14.87
N VAL A 130 8.68 -8.71 14.78
CA VAL A 130 9.78 -9.53 15.30
C VAL A 130 9.64 -9.72 16.82
N ASN A 131 9.23 -8.68 17.54
CA ASN A 131 9.05 -8.77 18.98
C ASN A 131 7.80 -9.56 19.39
N ALA A 132 6.82 -9.73 18.50
CA ALA A 132 5.64 -10.57 18.74
C ALA A 132 5.99 -12.07 18.72
N VAL A 133 7.12 -12.46 18.13
CA VAL A 133 7.49 -13.88 17.94
C VAL A 133 8.69 -14.35 18.76
N ARG A 134 9.27 -13.50 19.62
CA ARG A 134 10.47 -13.84 20.40
C ARG A 134 10.32 -15.08 21.31
N GLU A 135 9.10 -15.35 21.79
CA GLU A 135 8.81 -16.48 22.69
C GLU A 135 8.59 -17.81 21.95
N THR A 136 8.62 -17.82 20.61
CA THR A 136 8.31 -19.01 19.79
C THR A 136 9.39 -20.09 19.85
N GLY A 137 10.59 -19.75 20.31
CA GLY A 137 11.79 -20.61 20.23
C GLY A 137 12.60 -20.44 18.94
N PHE A 138 12.30 -19.44 18.10
CA PHE A 138 13.19 -19.07 16.99
C PHE A 138 14.39 -18.24 17.49
N SER A 139 15.54 -18.45 16.85
CA SER A 139 16.69 -17.56 17.03
C SER A 139 16.51 -16.30 16.18
N LEU A 140 16.66 -15.11 16.74
CA LEU A 140 16.42 -13.84 16.06
C LEU A 140 17.76 -13.16 15.72
N LEU A 141 18.08 -13.04 14.43
CA LEU A 141 19.33 -12.48 13.93
C LEU A 141 19.08 -11.23 13.07
N ALA A 142 19.66 -10.10 13.47
CA ALA A 142 19.41 -8.77 12.90
C ALA A 142 20.54 -8.28 11.98
N SER A 143 20.17 -7.72 10.83
CA SER A 143 21.10 -7.09 9.88
C SER A 143 20.86 -5.58 9.77
N ALA A 144 21.93 -4.78 9.85
CA ALA A 144 21.84 -3.31 9.81
C ALA A 144 21.89 -2.70 8.40
N SER A 145 22.54 -3.37 7.45
CA SER A 145 22.76 -2.84 6.10
C SER A 145 22.51 -3.90 5.04
N VAL A 146 22.43 -3.48 3.77
CA VAL A 146 22.26 -4.41 2.63
C VAL A 146 23.42 -5.42 2.57
N GLN A 147 24.65 -5.01 2.87
CA GLN A 147 25.79 -5.92 2.96
C GLN A 147 25.62 -6.93 4.11
N GLU A 148 25.20 -6.48 5.29
CA GLU A 148 24.94 -7.39 6.41
C GLU A 148 23.79 -8.35 6.12
N VAL A 149 22.79 -7.95 5.33
CA VAL A 149 21.72 -8.86 4.89
C VAL A 149 22.28 -10.02 4.08
N MET A 150 23.26 -9.80 3.20
CA MET A 150 23.96 -10.88 2.47
C MET A 150 24.71 -11.80 3.46
N ASP A 151 25.50 -11.22 4.35
CA ASP A 151 26.44 -11.98 5.17
C ASP A 151 25.71 -12.74 6.30
N LEU A 152 24.77 -12.10 7.00
CA LEU A 152 24.05 -12.69 8.12
C LEU A 152 22.89 -13.58 7.68
N ALA A 153 22.35 -13.43 6.47
CA ALA A 153 21.51 -14.48 5.88
C ALA A 153 22.29 -15.80 5.77
N LEU A 154 23.56 -15.74 5.33
CA LEU A 154 24.39 -16.93 5.21
C LEU A 154 24.67 -17.53 6.59
N VAL A 155 25.05 -16.71 7.57
CA VAL A 155 25.23 -17.14 8.96
C VAL A 155 23.96 -17.84 9.49
N ALA A 156 22.78 -17.26 9.27
CA ALA A 156 21.53 -17.85 9.75
C ALA A 156 21.28 -19.25 9.17
N HIS A 157 21.49 -19.44 7.86
CA HIS A 157 21.30 -20.75 7.22
C HIS A 157 22.33 -21.78 7.71
N LEU A 158 23.61 -21.41 7.78
CA LEU A 158 24.67 -22.29 8.25
C LEU A 158 24.44 -22.72 9.71
N ALA A 159 24.13 -21.76 10.59
CA ALA A 159 23.87 -22.02 11.99
C ALA A 159 22.59 -22.86 12.19
N SER A 160 21.53 -22.57 11.42
CA SER A 160 20.26 -23.30 11.45
C SER A 160 20.45 -24.79 11.17
N VAL A 161 21.17 -25.12 10.08
CA VAL A 161 21.50 -26.51 9.72
C VAL A 161 22.33 -27.18 10.81
N ARG A 162 23.42 -26.54 11.25
CA ARG A 162 24.35 -27.11 12.24
C ARG A 162 23.74 -27.31 13.63
N LEU A 163 22.78 -26.49 14.02
CA LEU A 163 22.08 -26.59 15.30
C LEU A 163 20.81 -27.46 15.22
N SER A 164 20.28 -27.69 14.01
CA SER A 164 18.93 -28.19 13.79
C SER A 164 17.87 -27.35 14.51
N LEU A 165 17.99 -26.02 14.42
CA LEU A 165 17.09 -25.07 15.07
C LEU A 165 16.69 -23.94 14.13
N PRO A 166 15.48 -23.41 14.25
CA PRO A 166 15.00 -22.39 13.33
C PRO A 166 15.56 -20.99 13.65
N PHE A 167 15.79 -20.22 12.58
CA PHE A 167 16.21 -18.83 12.63
C PHE A 167 15.18 -17.92 11.97
N LEU A 168 15.02 -16.73 12.54
CA LEU A 168 14.40 -15.58 11.90
C LEU A 168 15.52 -14.57 11.64
N HIS A 169 15.89 -14.44 10.37
CA HIS A 169 16.81 -13.41 9.92
C HIS A 169 16.00 -12.18 9.52
N PHE A 170 16.19 -11.05 10.21
CA PHE A 170 15.44 -9.83 9.96
C PHE A 170 16.31 -8.61 9.69
N PHE A 171 15.71 -7.68 8.96
CA PHE A 171 16.26 -6.38 8.61
C PHE A 171 15.11 -5.40 8.40
N ASP A 172 15.38 -4.10 8.51
CA ASP A 172 14.34 -3.09 8.61
C ASP A 172 13.58 -2.94 7.29
N GLY A 173 12.25 -3.10 7.34
CA GLY A 173 11.35 -2.95 6.21
C GLY A 173 11.46 -1.55 5.60
N PHE A 174 11.53 -1.49 4.26
CA PHE A 174 11.91 -0.33 3.46
C PHE A 174 13.35 0.16 3.71
N ARG A 175 13.67 0.55 4.95
CA ARG A 175 14.91 1.24 5.32
C ARG A 175 16.17 0.46 4.97
N THR A 176 16.10 -0.86 5.02
CA THR A 176 17.15 -1.78 4.55
C THR A 176 16.63 -2.65 3.40
N SER A 177 15.39 -3.13 3.49
CA SER A 177 14.84 -4.09 2.52
C SER A 177 14.76 -3.56 1.08
N MET A 178 14.49 -2.26 0.91
CA MET A 178 14.35 -1.57 -0.39
C MET A 178 15.41 -0.49 -0.60
N GLU A 179 16.34 -0.32 0.34
CA GLU A 179 17.52 0.49 0.12
C GLU A 179 18.44 -0.25 -0.86
N ILE A 180 18.87 0.44 -1.91
CA ILE A 180 19.83 -0.09 -2.88
C ILE A 180 21.21 0.34 -2.43
N GLN A 181 22.14 -0.61 -2.30
CA GLN A 181 23.55 -0.35 -2.06
C GLN A 181 24.43 -1.14 -3.02
N LYS A 182 25.62 -0.60 -3.31
CA LYS A 182 26.73 -1.36 -3.88
C LYS A 182 27.31 -2.28 -2.80
N ILE A 183 27.23 -3.59 -3.02
CA ILE A 183 27.69 -4.62 -2.09
C ILE A 183 28.58 -5.66 -2.78
N GLU A 184 29.30 -6.42 -1.97
CA GLU A 184 30.01 -7.63 -2.40
C GLU A 184 29.10 -8.85 -2.26
N LEU A 185 28.94 -9.60 -3.35
CA LEU A 185 28.16 -10.84 -3.38
C LEU A 185 29.02 -12.03 -2.95
N ILE A 186 28.37 -12.99 -2.28
CA ILE A 186 28.95 -14.30 -2.00
C ILE A 186 28.46 -15.27 -3.07
N ASP A 187 29.35 -16.02 -3.72
CA ASP A 187 28.96 -17.01 -4.73
C ASP A 187 28.44 -18.30 -4.09
N TYR A 188 27.51 -18.99 -4.76
CA TYR A 188 26.88 -20.22 -4.25
C TYR A 188 27.90 -21.34 -3.99
N ALA A 189 28.97 -21.39 -4.79
CA ALA A 189 30.04 -22.36 -4.60
C ALA A 189 30.79 -22.13 -3.28
N ASP A 190 30.91 -20.90 -2.82
CA ASP A 190 31.55 -20.59 -1.54
C ASP A 190 30.60 -20.83 -0.36
N MET A 191 29.30 -20.57 -0.54
CA MET A 191 28.28 -20.98 0.45
C MET A 191 28.27 -22.50 0.65
N ALA A 192 28.35 -23.27 -0.45
CA ALA A 192 28.38 -24.73 -0.40
C ALA A 192 29.60 -25.26 0.38
N LYS A 193 30.76 -24.62 0.29
CA LYS A 193 31.97 -25.02 1.04
C LYS A 193 31.83 -24.84 2.55
N LEU A 194 30.96 -23.92 2.99
CA LEU A 194 30.74 -23.65 4.42
C LEU A 194 29.64 -24.52 5.03
N LEU A 195 28.76 -25.11 4.20
CA LEU A 195 27.64 -25.91 4.67
C LEU A 195 28.13 -27.17 5.38
N ASP A 196 27.57 -27.43 6.56
CA ASP A 196 27.81 -28.66 7.32
C ASP A 196 26.94 -29.80 6.76
N TYR A 197 27.51 -30.59 5.85
CA TYR A 197 26.81 -31.68 5.19
C TYR A 197 26.49 -32.85 6.14
N ASP A 198 27.29 -33.07 7.18
CA ASP A 198 27.01 -34.10 8.18
C ASP A 198 25.76 -33.72 8.99
N ALA A 199 25.65 -32.46 9.41
CA ALA A 199 24.44 -31.95 10.08
C ALA A 199 23.19 -31.98 9.18
N LEU A 200 23.37 -31.74 7.87
CA LEU A 200 22.30 -31.88 6.88
C LEU A 200 21.82 -33.33 6.76
N ASP A 201 22.74 -34.28 6.68
CA ASP A 201 22.42 -35.70 6.61
C ASP A 201 21.76 -36.19 7.92
N ASP A 202 22.20 -35.68 9.07
CA ASP A 202 21.55 -35.92 10.37
C ASP A 202 20.11 -35.38 10.42
N PHE A 203 19.83 -34.22 9.82
CA PHE A 203 18.47 -33.73 9.65
C PHE A 203 17.63 -34.68 8.77
N ARG A 204 18.17 -35.09 7.64
CA ARG A 204 17.48 -36.00 6.71
C ARG A 204 17.23 -37.37 7.31
N SER A 205 18.13 -37.88 8.14
CA SER A 205 17.95 -39.18 8.84
C SER A 205 16.76 -39.17 9.83
N ARG A 206 16.36 -37.99 10.32
CA ARG A 206 15.25 -37.79 11.27
C ARG A 206 13.93 -37.37 10.60
N CYS A 207 13.85 -37.35 9.27
CA CYS A 207 12.62 -36.99 8.58
C CYS A 207 11.57 -38.11 8.62
N MET A 208 10.32 -37.78 8.33
CA MET A 208 9.25 -38.76 8.20
C MET A 208 9.43 -39.56 6.92
N ASN A 209 9.57 -40.88 7.06
CA ASN A 209 9.65 -41.81 5.94
C ASN A 209 8.95 -43.14 6.31
N PRO A 210 8.10 -43.71 5.44
CA PRO A 210 7.46 -45.01 5.70
C PRO A 210 8.44 -46.19 5.84
N GLU A 211 9.69 -46.08 5.36
CA GLU A 211 10.72 -47.11 5.54
C GLU A 211 11.28 -47.15 6.98
N TYR A 212 11.16 -46.05 7.72
CA TYR A 212 11.53 -45.93 9.14
C TYR A 212 10.50 -45.03 9.85
N PRO A 213 9.26 -45.53 10.03
CA PRO A 213 8.14 -44.69 10.42
C PRO A 213 8.33 -44.11 11.83
N GLN A 214 7.92 -42.85 11.99
CA GLN A 214 8.00 -42.10 13.24
C GLN A 214 6.64 -41.48 13.58
N LEU A 215 6.39 -41.25 14.87
CA LEU A 215 5.26 -40.49 15.37
C LEU A 215 5.75 -39.16 15.92
N ARG A 216 5.16 -38.04 15.47
CA ARG A 216 5.49 -36.68 15.94
C ARG A 216 4.24 -35.86 16.19
N GLY A 217 4.34 -34.82 17.00
CA GLY A 217 3.20 -33.98 17.38
C GLY A 217 2.14 -34.69 18.23
N THR A 218 2.57 -35.57 19.13
CA THR A 218 1.68 -36.28 20.07
C THR A 218 0.94 -35.32 20.99
N ALA A 219 -0.25 -35.72 21.45
CA ALA A 219 -0.86 -35.13 22.64
C ALA A 219 -0.20 -35.74 23.89
N GLN A 220 0.28 -34.89 24.81
CA GLN A 220 0.94 -35.31 26.04
C GLN A 220 0.17 -34.81 27.27
N ASN A 221 0.12 -35.64 28.31
CA ASN A 221 -0.46 -35.29 29.60
C ASN A 221 0.54 -34.49 30.46
N PRO A 222 0.10 -33.94 31.62
CA PRO A 222 1.00 -33.23 32.54
C PRO A 222 2.15 -34.07 33.12
N ASP A 223 2.07 -35.40 33.02
CA ASP A 223 3.07 -36.35 33.54
C ASP A 223 4.41 -36.28 32.81
N ILE A 224 4.44 -35.93 31.52
CA ILE A 224 5.66 -35.86 30.70
C ILE A 224 5.81 -34.59 29.87
N PHE A 225 4.78 -33.75 29.75
CA PHE A 225 4.83 -32.56 28.89
C PHE A 225 5.94 -31.59 29.32
N PHE A 226 6.05 -31.31 30.63
CA PHE A 226 7.07 -30.39 31.14
C PHE A 226 8.49 -30.95 30.91
N GLN A 227 8.72 -32.21 31.24
CA GLN A 227 10.00 -32.88 31.02
C GLN A 227 10.40 -32.89 29.54
N SER A 228 9.43 -33.16 28.64
CA SER A 228 9.67 -33.16 27.19
C SER A 228 9.99 -31.75 26.66
N LYS A 229 9.37 -30.70 27.23
CA LYS A 229 9.62 -29.32 26.85
C LYS A 229 11.05 -28.87 27.22
N GLU A 230 11.51 -29.22 28.42
CA GLU A 230 12.86 -28.89 28.92
C GLU A 230 13.97 -29.73 28.27
N ALA A 231 13.64 -30.89 27.69
CA ALA A 231 14.61 -31.76 27.03
C ALA A 231 15.34 -31.10 25.85
N ALA A 232 14.77 -30.02 25.29
CA ALA A 232 15.38 -29.26 24.20
C ALA A 232 16.49 -28.30 24.65
N ASN A 233 16.62 -27.99 25.95
CA ASN A 233 17.55 -26.98 26.48
C ASN A 233 19.01 -27.13 25.99
N PRO A 234 19.60 -28.35 25.89
CA PRO A 234 20.95 -28.51 25.38
C PRO A 234 21.14 -28.05 23.92
N PHE A 235 20.09 -28.10 23.09
CA PHE A 235 20.14 -27.57 21.73
C PHE A 235 20.21 -26.03 21.75
N PHE A 236 19.36 -25.40 22.55
CA PHE A 236 19.29 -23.94 22.66
C PHE A 236 20.53 -23.33 23.30
N ALA A 237 21.12 -23.98 24.32
CA ALA A 237 22.31 -23.49 25.02
C ALA A 237 23.53 -23.33 24.09
N ARG A 238 23.57 -24.05 22.96
CA ARG A 238 24.65 -24.00 21.98
C ARG A 238 24.54 -22.86 20.97
N ILE A 239 23.37 -22.21 20.86
CA ILE A 239 23.11 -21.21 19.80
C ILE A 239 24.16 -20.10 19.79
N PRO A 240 24.47 -19.40 20.91
CA PRO A 240 25.40 -18.27 20.88
C PRO A 240 26.79 -18.65 20.34
N TYR A 241 27.29 -19.81 20.75
CA TYR A 241 28.63 -20.27 20.38
C TYR A 241 28.69 -20.68 18.90
N VAL A 242 27.70 -21.44 18.41
CA VAL A 242 27.67 -21.85 17.00
C VAL A 242 27.47 -20.64 16.09
N VAL A 243 26.58 -19.71 16.42
CA VAL A 243 26.39 -18.49 15.63
C VAL A 243 27.68 -17.67 15.56
N TYR A 244 28.41 -17.53 16.67
CA TYR A 244 29.70 -16.85 16.69
C TYR A 244 30.74 -17.54 15.79
N GLU A 245 30.82 -18.87 15.82
CA GLU A 245 31.71 -19.64 14.94
C GLU A 245 31.34 -19.48 13.46
N GLU A 246 30.05 -19.56 13.10
CA GLU A 246 29.61 -19.35 11.71
C GLU A 246 29.89 -17.91 11.24
N MET A 247 29.73 -16.90 12.12
CA MET A 247 30.17 -15.53 11.85
C MET A 247 31.67 -15.44 11.56
N GLN A 248 32.51 -16.18 12.29
CA GLN A 248 33.96 -16.20 12.01
C GLN A 248 34.27 -16.85 10.66
N LYS A 249 33.64 -17.98 10.32
CA LYS A 249 33.83 -18.64 9.01
C LYS A 249 33.45 -17.72 7.84
N VAL A 250 32.30 -17.06 7.93
CA VAL A 250 31.87 -16.07 6.93
C VAL A 250 32.84 -14.89 6.90
N GLY A 251 33.35 -14.44 8.05
CA GLY A 251 34.36 -13.39 8.12
C GLY A 251 35.71 -13.78 7.52
N ASP A 252 36.13 -15.03 7.66
CA ASP A 252 37.35 -15.55 7.03
C ASP A 252 37.21 -15.66 5.51
N LEU A 253 36.01 -15.97 5.02
CA LEU A 253 35.70 -15.98 3.58
C LEU A 253 35.68 -14.57 2.99
N THR A 254 35.05 -13.63 3.68
CA THR A 254 34.67 -12.32 3.13
C THR A 254 35.56 -11.17 3.56
N GLY A 255 36.38 -11.35 4.60
CA GLY A 255 37.11 -10.28 5.28
C GLY A 255 36.25 -9.43 6.24
N ARG A 256 34.94 -9.68 6.32
CA ARG A 256 34.00 -8.92 7.15
C ARG A 256 33.65 -9.71 8.41
N ARG A 257 34.25 -9.36 9.55
CA ARG A 257 34.03 -10.04 10.82
C ARG A 257 32.79 -9.51 11.54
N TYR A 258 32.05 -10.43 12.15
CA TYR A 258 30.88 -10.16 12.98
C TYR A 258 31.02 -10.85 14.33
N SER A 259 30.33 -10.31 15.33
CA SER A 259 30.12 -10.94 16.64
C SER A 259 28.62 -10.92 16.99
N LEU A 260 28.23 -11.63 18.05
CA LEU A 260 26.83 -11.60 18.52
C LEU A 260 26.39 -10.18 18.92
N PHE A 261 27.34 -9.45 19.53
CA PHE A 261 27.28 -8.03 19.83
C PHE A 261 28.59 -7.41 19.37
N ASP A 262 28.55 -6.36 18.56
CA ASP A 262 29.74 -5.64 18.11
C ASP A 262 29.80 -4.25 18.75
N TYR A 263 30.98 -3.85 19.23
CA TYR A 263 31.22 -2.52 19.78
C TYR A 263 31.89 -1.60 18.74
N ALA A 264 31.41 -0.37 18.63
CA ALA A 264 32.02 0.68 17.83
C ALA A 264 32.05 2.00 18.62
N GLY A 265 33.23 2.63 18.73
CA GLY A 265 33.38 3.93 19.40
C GLY A 265 34.65 4.07 20.20
N HIS A 266 34.68 5.03 21.11
CA HIS A 266 35.86 5.33 21.91
C HIS A 266 36.15 4.15 22.86
N PRO A 267 37.39 3.65 22.98
CA PRO A 267 37.69 2.49 23.86
C PRO A 267 37.41 2.77 25.34
N GLU A 268 37.49 4.04 25.74
CA GLU A 268 37.12 4.52 27.10
C GLU A 268 35.78 5.28 27.11
N ALA A 269 34.79 4.84 26.34
CA ALA A 269 33.47 5.50 26.33
C ALA A 269 32.84 5.51 27.73
N ASP A 270 32.24 6.65 28.12
CA ASP A 270 31.48 6.78 29.37
C ASP A 270 29.96 6.69 29.15
N ARG A 271 29.51 6.88 27.90
CA ARG A 271 28.12 6.79 27.45
C ARG A 271 28.03 5.89 26.22
N VAL A 272 27.15 4.89 26.27
CA VAL A 272 26.96 3.94 25.18
C VAL A 272 25.49 3.87 24.78
N VAL A 273 25.24 3.74 23.49
CA VAL A 273 23.92 3.38 22.96
C VAL A 273 23.93 1.90 22.58
N LEU A 274 22.92 1.15 22.97
CA LEU A 274 22.67 -0.19 22.46
C LEU A 274 21.44 -0.17 21.54
N SER A 275 21.60 -0.71 20.33
CA SER A 275 20.51 -0.80 19.35
C SER A 275 20.71 -2.00 18.42
N MET A 276 19.79 -2.21 17.49
CA MET A 276 19.83 -3.33 16.54
C MET A 276 19.38 -2.87 15.14
N ALA A 277 19.71 -3.65 14.11
CA ALA A 277 19.37 -3.37 12.71
C ALA A 277 19.80 -1.96 12.25
N SER A 278 19.02 -1.28 11.40
CA SER A 278 19.54 -0.17 10.56
C SER A 278 19.94 1.08 11.33
N SER A 279 19.42 1.28 12.54
CA SER A 279 19.83 2.40 13.40
C SER A 279 21.32 2.32 13.75
N CYS A 280 21.90 1.12 13.77
CA CYS A 280 23.30 0.93 14.12
C CYS A 280 24.24 1.68 13.17
N ASP A 281 23.91 1.75 11.87
CA ASP A 281 24.73 2.51 10.90
C ASP A 281 24.61 4.03 11.15
N VAL A 282 23.40 4.55 11.41
CA VAL A 282 23.21 5.98 11.76
C VAL A 282 23.95 6.34 13.04
N ILE A 283 23.88 5.46 14.04
CA ILE A 283 24.51 5.70 15.34
C ILE A 283 26.03 5.63 15.20
N GLU A 284 26.57 4.66 14.45
CA GLU A 284 28.01 4.57 14.22
C GLU A 284 28.55 5.77 13.46
N GLU A 285 27.86 6.24 12.41
CA GLU A 285 28.22 7.46 11.68
C GLU A 285 28.27 8.68 12.62
N THR A 286 27.28 8.79 13.52
CA THR A 286 27.23 9.87 14.52
C THR A 286 28.29 9.72 15.61
N VAL A 287 28.57 8.49 16.08
CA VAL A 287 29.62 8.19 17.06
C VAL A 287 30.98 8.57 16.50
N ASN A 288 31.26 8.25 15.22
CA ASN A 288 32.49 8.64 14.54
C ASN A 288 32.65 10.16 14.51
N TYR A 289 31.57 10.88 14.19
CA TYR A 289 31.56 12.35 14.21
C TYR A 289 31.83 12.91 15.60
N LEU A 290 31.11 12.45 16.63
CA LEU A 290 31.24 12.96 18.01
C LEU A 290 32.60 12.62 18.64
N ASN A 291 33.12 11.42 18.40
CA ASN A 291 34.47 11.05 18.85
C ASN A 291 35.54 11.90 18.16
N GLY A 292 35.35 12.26 16.89
CA GLY A 292 36.20 13.22 16.18
C GLY A 292 36.19 14.63 16.79
N LEU A 293 35.14 14.97 17.56
CA LEU A 293 35.05 16.20 18.36
C LEU A 293 35.55 16.03 19.81
N GLY A 294 36.07 14.86 20.17
CA GLY A 294 36.62 14.56 21.50
C GLY A 294 35.60 14.03 22.51
N GLU A 295 34.38 13.72 22.11
CA GLU A 295 33.43 13.01 22.98
C GLU A 295 33.89 11.55 23.20
N ARG A 296 33.53 10.97 24.36
CA ARG A 296 33.80 9.56 24.68
C ARG A 296 32.53 8.74 24.61
N VAL A 297 32.05 8.51 23.39
CA VAL A 297 30.80 7.80 23.13
C VAL A 297 31.02 6.50 22.35
N GLY A 298 30.09 5.57 22.51
CA GLY A 298 30.12 4.28 21.81
C GLY A 298 28.74 3.72 21.50
N LEU A 299 28.75 2.66 20.70
CA LEU A 299 27.62 1.89 20.23
C LEU A 299 27.86 0.41 20.46
N ILE A 300 26.85 -0.30 20.94
CA ILE A 300 26.77 -1.76 20.87
C ILE A 300 25.68 -2.13 19.86
N LYS A 301 26.07 -2.88 18.83
CA LYS A 301 25.19 -3.41 17.79
C LYS A 301 24.77 -4.82 18.18
N ALA A 302 23.50 -5.03 18.51
CA ALA A 302 22.97 -6.37 18.73
C ALA A 302 22.71 -7.06 17.38
N ARG A 303 23.40 -8.18 17.13
CA ARG A 303 23.20 -9.03 15.94
C ARG A 303 22.33 -10.23 16.29
N LEU A 304 22.77 -11.06 17.24
CA LEU A 304 21.92 -12.11 17.78
C LEU A 304 21.07 -11.52 18.91
N TYR A 305 19.84 -11.15 18.59
CA TYR A 305 18.89 -10.57 19.55
C TYR A 305 18.37 -11.64 20.53
N HIS A 306 18.01 -12.82 20.01
CA HIS A 306 17.48 -13.92 20.82
C HIS A 306 18.06 -15.27 20.33
N PRO A 307 18.52 -16.18 21.22
CA PRO A 307 18.67 -15.98 22.66
C PRO A 307 19.71 -14.91 22.99
N PHE A 308 19.41 -14.06 23.98
CA PHE A 308 20.30 -12.99 24.39
C PHE A 308 21.47 -13.54 25.22
N SER A 309 22.69 -13.49 24.68
CA SER A 309 23.87 -14.00 25.39
C SER A 309 24.46 -12.94 26.33
N GLN A 310 24.17 -13.06 27.63
CA GLN A 310 24.77 -12.22 28.68
C GLN A 310 26.31 -12.16 28.61
N GLU A 311 26.98 -13.31 28.43
CA GLU A 311 28.44 -13.39 28.35
C GLU A 311 29.02 -12.51 27.23
N HIS A 312 28.52 -12.69 26.01
CA HIS A 312 29.00 -11.97 24.83
C HIS A 312 28.65 -10.48 24.86
N PHE A 313 27.51 -10.10 25.43
CA PHE A 313 27.16 -8.68 25.63
C PHE A 313 28.14 -7.99 26.60
N LEU A 314 28.39 -8.60 27.77
CA LEU A 314 29.32 -8.03 28.76
C LEU A 314 30.76 -7.97 28.25
N ARG A 315 31.16 -8.93 27.40
CA ARG A 315 32.52 -8.98 26.83
C ARG A 315 32.86 -7.76 25.97
N VAL A 316 31.87 -7.19 25.27
CA VAL A 316 32.10 -6.04 24.37
C VAL A 316 31.82 -4.70 25.03
N LEU A 317 31.26 -4.69 26.24
CA LEU A 317 30.97 -3.47 26.99
C LEU A 317 32.26 -2.90 27.60
N PRO A 318 32.69 -1.67 27.23
CA PRO A 318 33.87 -1.07 27.84
C PRO A 318 33.70 -0.89 29.36
N SER A 319 34.75 -1.15 30.13
CA SER A 319 34.71 -1.04 31.60
C SER A 319 34.52 0.39 32.11
N SER A 320 34.75 1.39 31.27
CA SER A 320 34.57 2.81 31.58
C SER A 320 33.11 3.30 31.50
N VAL A 321 32.20 2.46 30.99
CA VAL A 321 30.82 2.86 30.73
C VAL A 321 30.10 3.14 32.04
N LYS A 322 29.46 4.31 32.11
CA LYS A 322 28.67 4.74 33.28
C LYS A 322 27.18 4.80 32.99
N ARG A 323 26.81 4.99 31.71
CA ARG A 323 25.42 5.17 31.29
C ARG A 323 25.16 4.52 29.93
N ILE A 324 24.03 3.84 29.81
CA ILE A 324 23.58 3.17 28.60
C ILE A 324 22.18 3.67 28.23
N ALA A 325 21.98 4.04 26.96
CA ALA A 325 20.64 4.16 26.38
C ALA A 325 20.35 2.93 25.51
N VAL A 326 19.25 2.25 25.77
CA VAL A 326 18.76 1.14 24.95
C VAL A 326 17.66 1.66 24.04
N LEU A 327 17.83 1.48 22.73
CA LEU A 327 16.88 1.95 21.72
C LEU A 327 16.10 0.80 21.13
N ASP A 328 14.80 0.78 21.39
CA ASP A 328 13.84 -0.18 20.88
C ASP A 328 13.03 0.42 19.73
N ARG A 329 12.98 -0.28 18.59
CA ARG A 329 12.15 0.10 17.44
C ARG A 329 10.77 -0.55 17.53
N THR A 330 10.14 -0.53 18.70
CA THR A 330 8.80 -1.08 18.94
C THR A 330 8.11 -0.33 20.07
N LYS A 331 6.81 -0.55 20.25
CA LYS A 331 6.04 -0.07 21.41
C LYS A 331 5.23 -1.21 21.99
N SER A 332 5.36 -1.45 23.29
CA SER A 332 4.54 -2.39 24.06
C SER A 332 3.67 -1.61 25.06
N PRO A 333 2.45 -1.19 24.69
CA PRO A 333 1.60 -0.39 25.58
C PRO A 333 1.38 -1.07 26.94
N GLY A 334 1.59 -0.33 28.03
CA GLY A 334 1.40 -0.84 29.41
C GLY A 334 2.56 -1.69 29.96
N ALA A 335 3.57 -2.03 29.16
CA ALA A 335 4.77 -2.72 29.66
C ALA A 335 5.66 -1.79 30.49
N LEU A 336 6.41 -2.36 31.44
CA LEU A 336 7.42 -1.62 32.23
C LEU A 336 8.54 -1.01 31.37
N GLY A 337 8.73 -1.53 30.17
CA GLY A 337 9.70 -1.06 29.18
C GLY A 337 9.69 -2.00 27.99
N GLU A 338 10.32 -1.56 26.91
CA GLU A 338 10.42 -2.32 25.66
C GLU A 338 11.35 -3.55 25.81
N PRO A 339 11.24 -4.55 24.90
CA PRO A 339 11.89 -5.84 25.07
C PRO A 339 13.42 -5.78 25.21
N LEU A 340 14.14 -5.08 24.32
CA LEU A 340 15.60 -5.02 24.38
C LEU A 340 16.08 -4.29 25.64
N TYR A 341 15.41 -3.20 26.01
CA TYR A 341 15.65 -2.52 27.29
C TYR A 341 15.51 -3.48 28.49
N ARG A 342 14.46 -4.31 28.51
CA ARG A 342 14.24 -5.28 29.60
C ARG A 342 15.32 -6.37 29.66
N ASP A 343 15.80 -6.85 28.51
CA ASP A 343 16.88 -7.84 28.45
C ASP A 343 18.16 -7.26 29.08
N VAL A 344 18.52 -6.01 28.73
CA VAL A 344 19.69 -5.32 29.29
C VAL A 344 19.53 -5.05 30.80
N CYS A 345 18.37 -4.61 31.24
CA CYS A 345 18.09 -4.45 32.68
C CYS A 345 18.26 -5.77 33.44
N THR A 346 17.78 -6.87 32.86
CA THR A 346 17.88 -8.20 33.46
C THR A 346 19.34 -8.66 33.57
N VAL A 347 20.17 -8.39 32.56
CA VAL A 347 21.61 -8.68 32.63
C VAL A 347 22.27 -7.98 33.82
N PHE A 348 22.04 -6.68 34.00
CA PHE A 348 22.66 -5.94 35.11
C PHE A 348 22.05 -6.27 36.48
N GLN A 349 20.80 -6.69 36.52
CA GLN A 349 20.20 -7.26 37.72
C GLN A 349 20.91 -8.57 38.12
N ASN A 350 21.25 -9.43 37.16
CA ASN A 350 21.96 -10.68 37.42
C ASN A 350 23.42 -10.46 37.87
N THR A 351 24.09 -9.42 37.36
CA THR A 351 25.47 -9.09 37.78
C THR A 351 25.55 -8.35 39.11
N GLY A 352 24.46 -7.72 39.57
CA GLY A 352 24.37 -6.99 40.84
C GLY A 352 24.98 -5.58 40.80
N GLU A 353 25.86 -5.29 39.85
CA GLU A 353 26.44 -3.97 39.57
C GLU A 353 26.39 -3.67 38.07
N GLY A 354 26.19 -2.40 37.70
CA GLY A 354 26.09 -1.97 36.31
C GLY A 354 25.94 -0.46 36.13
N PRO A 355 26.07 0.04 34.89
CA PRO A 355 25.82 1.43 34.56
C PRO A 355 24.34 1.80 34.70
N LEU A 356 24.03 3.10 34.74
CA LEU A 356 22.65 3.57 34.65
C LEU A 356 22.09 3.21 33.26
N VAL A 357 20.95 2.53 33.20
CA VAL A 357 20.27 2.17 31.95
C VAL A 357 19.00 3.00 31.78
N VAL A 358 18.81 3.59 30.60
CA VAL A 358 17.56 4.21 30.17
C VAL A 358 17.06 3.60 28.86
N GLY A 359 15.75 3.46 28.71
CA GLY A 359 15.09 2.98 27.50
C GLY A 359 14.49 4.11 26.68
N GLY A 360 14.57 4.00 25.36
CA GLY A 360 14.00 4.94 24.41
C GLY A 360 13.39 4.26 23.20
N ARG A 361 12.33 4.85 22.65
CA ARG A 361 11.69 4.40 21.41
C ARG A 361 12.03 5.31 20.25
N TYR A 362 12.20 4.73 19.06
CA TYR A 362 12.47 5.45 17.82
C TYR A 362 11.86 4.73 16.62
N GLY A 363 11.78 5.41 15.48
CA GLY A 363 11.68 4.75 14.17
C GLY A 363 10.42 3.91 13.90
N LEU A 364 9.35 4.08 14.68
CA LEU A 364 8.09 3.35 14.50
C LEU A 364 7.47 3.71 13.14
N GLY A 365 6.99 2.71 12.40
CA GLY A 365 6.44 2.90 11.06
C GLY A 365 7.38 3.67 10.10
N SER A 366 8.69 3.38 10.11
CA SER A 366 9.74 4.11 9.40
C SER A 366 9.79 5.63 9.65
N LYS A 367 9.41 6.10 10.85
CA LYS A 367 9.79 7.46 11.28
C LYS A 367 11.30 7.63 11.08
N ASP A 368 11.71 8.75 10.46
CA ASP A 368 13.13 8.94 10.16
C ASP A 368 13.95 8.97 11.47
N PHE A 369 15.17 8.45 11.42
CA PHE A 369 16.08 8.42 12.55
C PHE A 369 17.42 8.99 12.11
N THR A 370 17.60 10.29 12.39
CA THR A 370 18.70 11.08 11.85
C THR A 370 19.84 11.24 12.86
N PRO A 371 21.04 11.69 12.42
CA PRO A 371 22.14 11.96 13.33
C PRO A 371 21.84 12.95 14.46
N VAL A 372 21.02 13.97 14.23
CA VAL A 372 20.64 14.92 15.29
C VAL A 372 19.80 14.24 16.37
N MET A 373 18.98 13.25 16.00
CA MET A 373 18.23 12.43 16.95
C MET A 373 19.16 11.54 17.77
N VAL A 374 20.17 10.91 17.14
CA VAL A 374 21.21 10.16 17.86
C VAL A 374 21.96 11.06 18.84
N LYS A 375 22.33 12.27 18.42
CA LYS A 375 22.98 13.25 19.29
C LYS A 375 22.09 13.60 20.49
N ALA A 376 20.79 13.81 20.30
CA ALA A 376 19.85 14.06 21.38
C ALA A 376 19.81 12.92 22.42
N VAL A 377 19.94 11.66 21.97
CA VAL A 377 20.07 10.51 22.89
C VAL A 377 21.36 10.59 23.72
N PHE A 378 22.51 10.90 23.10
CA PHE A 378 23.77 11.07 23.84
C PHE A 378 23.77 12.28 24.77
N ASP A 379 23.09 13.37 24.40
CA ASP A 379 22.92 14.55 25.25
C ASP A 379 22.01 14.24 26.44
N ASN A 380 20.94 13.45 26.24
CA ASN A 380 20.13 12.92 27.34
C ASN A 380 21.00 12.11 28.32
N LEU A 381 21.86 11.21 27.82
CA LEU A 381 22.80 10.46 28.65
C LEU A 381 23.85 11.34 29.35
N ARG A 382 24.15 12.53 28.84
CA ARG A 382 25.05 13.49 29.50
C ARG A 382 24.41 14.13 30.73
N GLY A 383 23.08 14.29 30.71
CA GLY A 383 22.30 14.89 31.79
C GLY A 383 22.56 14.29 33.16
N THR A 384 22.33 15.07 34.22
CA THR A 384 22.45 14.60 35.61
C THR A 384 21.39 13.57 35.96
N ALA A 385 20.18 13.74 35.42
CA ALA A 385 19.07 12.79 35.49
C ALA A 385 18.54 12.53 34.05
N PRO A 386 19.15 11.60 33.31
CA PRO A 386 18.68 11.23 31.97
C PRO A 386 17.21 10.82 31.98
N LYS A 387 16.41 11.37 31.06
CA LYS A 387 15.02 10.98 30.86
C LYS A 387 14.98 9.49 30.49
N ASN A 388 14.19 8.70 31.21
CA ASN A 388 13.91 7.31 30.89
C ASN A 388 12.56 7.19 30.15
N HIS A 389 12.32 6.06 29.48
CA HIS A 389 11.12 5.77 28.68
C HIS A 389 10.81 6.85 27.63
N PHE A 390 11.85 7.44 27.07
CA PHE A 390 11.72 8.58 26.16
C PHE A 390 11.29 8.14 24.74
N THR A 391 10.92 9.12 23.92
CA THR A 391 10.76 8.98 22.47
C THR A 391 11.70 9.92 21.76
N VAL A 392 12.11 9.60 20.53
CA VAL A 392 12.91 10.49 19.69
C VAL A 392 12.41 10.45 18.24
N GLY A 393 12.35 11.60 17.59
CA GLY A 393 11.80 11.78 16.24
C GLY A 393 10.34 12.21 16.17
N ILE A 394 9.73 12.57 17.30
CA ILE A 394 8.38 13.16 17.40
C ILE A 394 8.37 14.30 18.43
N THR A 395 7.32 15.13 18.38
CA THR A 395 6.98 16.08 19.46
C THR A 395 5.83 15.50 20.28
N ASP A 396 6.14 14.97 21.45
CA ASP A 396 5.14 14.47 22.39
C ASP A 396 4.82 15.53 23.44
N ASP A 397 3.83 16.36 23.14
CA ASP A 397 3.29 17.42 23.99
C ASP A 397 2.14 16.94 24.90
N VAL A 398 1.84 15.64 24.89
CA VAL A 398 0.79 15.03 25.72
C VAL A 398 1.38 14.29 26.92
N SER A 399 2.30 13.36 26.68
CA SER A 399 2.98 12.61 27.75
C SER A 399 4.42 13.07 28.01
N HIS A 400 4.91 14.06 27.26
CA HIS A 400 6.22 14.69 27.45
C HIS A 400 7.40 13.71 27.42
N THR A 401 7.26 12.62 26.67
CA THR A 401 8.30 11.59 26.54
C THR A 401 9.39 11.97 25.53
N SER A 402 9.11 12.86 24.59
CA SER A 402 10.06 13.20 23.53
C SER A 402 11.32 13.90 24.06
N LEU A 403 12.46 13.61 23.42
CA LEU A 403 13.70 14.38 23.60
C LEU A 403 13.69 15.62 22.70
N GLU A 404 14.23 16.72 23.22
CA GLU A 404 14.46 17.93 22.43
C GLU A 404 15.61 17.72 21.45
N LEU A 405 15.41 18.15 20.21
CA LEU A 405 16.44 18.09 19.17
C LEU A 405 17.27 19.38 19.20
N GLY A 406 18.59 19.23 19.16
CA GLY A 406 19.53 20.35 19.05
C GLY A 406 19.67 20.85 17.61
N ALA A 407 20.72 21.63 17.35
CA ALA A 407 21.07 22.04 15.99
C ALA A 407 21.41 20.84 15.10
N ASP A 408 21.05 20.93 13.83
CA ASP A 408 21.38 19.93 12.81
C ASP A 408 22.90 19.71 12.70
N ILE A 409 23.28 18.46 12.44
CA ILE A 409 24.66 18.03 12.21
C ILE A 409 24.75 17.26 10.89
N ASP A 410 25.91 17.34 10.24
CA ASP A 410 26.22 16.61 9.00
C ASP A 410 27.44 15.70 9.22
N PRO A 411 27.22 14.46 9.71
CA PRO A 411 28.31 13.51 9.95
C PRO A 411 28.72 12.74 8.69
N ALA A 412 28.04 12.96 7.56
CA ALA A 412 28.30 12.22 6.34
C ALA A 412 29.77 12.36 5.89
N PRO A 413 30.41 11.30 5.35
CA PRO A 413 31.80 11.37 4.95
C PRO A 413 32.07 12.50 3.94
N LYS A 414 33.21 13.18 4.10
CA LYS A 414 33.65 14.22 3.15
C LYS A 414 33.74 13.65 1.73
N GLY A 415 33.30 14.44 0.75
CA GLY A 415 33.28 14.00 -0.66
C GLY A 415 32.00 13.25 -1.08
N THR A 416 31.03 13.07 -0.17
CA THR A 416 29.74 12.47 -0.52
C THR A 416 28.87 13.45 -1.31
N VAL A 417 28.40 13.02 -2.49
CA VAL A 417 27.44 13.76 -3.33
C VAL A 417 26.03 13.28 -3.01
N ARG A 418 25.11 14.22 -2.75
CA ARG A 418 23.73 13.94 -2.32
C ARG A 418 22.73 14.53 -3.30
N CYS A 419 21.86 13.68 -3.85
CA CYS A 419 20.91 14.06 -4.89
C CYS A 419 19.47 13.72 -4.48
N LYS A 420 18.57 14.71 -4.54
CA LYS A 420 17.14 14.55 -4.25
C LYS A 420 16.32 14.73 -5.53
N PHE A 421 15.38 13.84 -5.80
CA PHE A 421 14.53 13.93 -7.01
C PHE A 421 13.06 13.85 -6.61
N TRP A 422 12.30 14.87 -6.99
CA TRP A 422 10.86 14.94 -6.83
C TRP A 422 10.19 14.51 -8.14
N GLY A 423 9.53 13.35 -8.12
CA GLY A 423 8.83 12.77 -9.28
C GLY A 423 7.38 12.44 -8.98
N LEU A 424 6.60 12.18 -10.03
CA LEU A 424 5.21 11.73 -9.95
C LEU A 424 5.12 10.21 -10.14
N GLY A 425 4.28 9.53 -9.37
CA GLY A 425 4.04 8.10 -9.53
C GLY A 425 3.67 7.74 -10.97
N ALA A 426 4.47 6.85 -11.58
CA ALA A 426 4.43 6.39 -12.98
C ALA A 426 5.04 7.33 -14.05
N ASP A 427 5.76 8.39 -13.69
CA ASP A 427 6.51 9.24 -14.64
C ASP A 427 7.86 8.63 -15.09
N GLY A 428 8.32 7.58 -14.40
CA GLY A 428 9.58 6.87 -14.67
C GLY A 428 10.80 7.38 -13.89
N THR A 429 10.66 8.38 -13.02
CA THR A 429 11.75 8.97 -12.21
C THR A 429 12.47 7.95 -11.35
N VAL A 430 11.72 7.15 -10.57
CA VAL A 430 12.29 6.10 -9.72
C VAL A 430 13.05 5.07 -10.57
N GLY A 431 12.51 4.68 -11.72
CA GLY A 431 13.16 3.73 -12.62
C GLY A 431 14.47 4.27 -13.19
N ALA A 432 14.49 5.54 -13.61
CA ALA A 432 15.69 6.23 -14.06
C ALA A 432 16.74 6.33 -12.95
N ASN A 433 16.33 6.63 -11.71
CA ASN A 433 17.24 6.71 -10.56
C ASN A 433 17.81 5.34 -10.16
N LYS A 434 16.99 4.27 -10.20
CA LYS A 434 17.47 2.87 -10.04
C LYS A 434 18.45 2.47 -11.14
N ASN A 435 18.31 3.02 -12.35
CA ASN A 435 19.28 2.80 -13.42
C ASN A 435 20.56 3.62 -13.23
N ALA A 436 20.44 4.89 -12.86
CA ALA A 436 21.56 5.79 -12.60
C ALA A 436 22.46 5.28 -11.47
N ILE A 437 21.88 4.75 -10.39
CA ILE A 437 22.66 4.17 -9.29
C ILE A 437 23.43 2.92 -9.73
N LYS A 438 22.85 2.06 -10.58
CA LYS A 438 23.54 0.90 -11.14
C LYS A 438 24.68 1.31 -12.07
N ILE A 439 24.43 2.28 -12.96
CA ILE A 439 25.48 2.84 -13.84
C ILE A 439 26.66 3.33 -13.02
N ILE A 440 26.43 4.16 -12.00
CA ILE A 440 27.52 4.72 -11.19
C ILE A 440 28.17 3.65 -10.31
N GLY A 441 27.38 2.83 -9.62
CA GLY A 441 27.88 1.83 -8.68
C GLY A 441 28.70 0.72 -9.34
N GLU A 442 28.29 0.26 -10.53
CA GLU A 442 28.92 -0.86 -11.24
C GLU A 442 30.06 -0.43 -12.18
N ASN A 443 30.16 0.84 -12.54
CA ASN A 443 31.21 1.34 -13.45
C ASN A 443 32.22 2.28 -12.79
N THR A 444 32.12 2.54 -11.49
CA THR A 444 33.06 3.41 -10.74
C THR A 444 33.50 2.76 -9.44
N PRO A 445 34.60 3.22 -8.82
CA PRO A 445 35.00 2.77 -7.48
C PRO A 445 34.11 3.33 -6.35
N LEU A 446 33.19 4.26 -6.65
CA LEU A 446 32.35 4.89 -5.62
C LEU A 446 31.42 3.88 -4.96
N PHE A 447 31.13 4.09 -3.68
CA PHE A 447 29.97 3.55 -3.01
C PHE A 447 28.73 4.30 -3.50
N ALA A 448 27.63 3.58 -3.66
CA ALA A 448 26.39 4.11 -4.16
C ALA A 448 25.24 3.64 -3.26
N GLN A 449 24.35 4.55 -2.88
CA GLN A 449 23.17 4.28 -2.07
C GLN A 449 21.94 4.99 -2.67
N ALA A 450 20.80 4.31 -2.74
CA ALA A 450 19.51 4.93 -3.07
C ALA A 450 18.41 4.45 -2.14
N TYR A 451 17.57 5.41 -1.73
CA TYR A 451 16.32 5.16 -1.04
C TYR A 451 15.18 5.91 -1.74
N PHE A 452 14.01 5.30 -1.81
CA PHE A 452 12.84 5.87 -2.48
C PHE A 452 11.69 5.98 -1.49
N ALA A 453 11.26 7.20 -1.19
CA ALA A 453 10.05 7.46 -0.43
C ALA A 453 8.87 7.57 -1.41
N TYR A 454 7.85 6.74 -1.18
CA TYR A 454 6.63 6.69 -2.00
C TYR A 454 5.45 7.22 -1.19
N ASP A 455 4.52 7.87 -1.89
CA ASP A 455 3.18 8.18 -1.40
C ASP A 455 2.33 6.89 -1.26
N ALA A 456 1.33 6.91 -0.38
CA ALA A 456 0.30 5.87 -0.28
C ALA A 456 -0.59 5.83 -1.55
N LYS A 457 -0.69 6.95 -2.28
CA LYS A 457 -1.41 7.02 -3.56
C LYS A 457 -0.71 6.19 -4.63
N LYS A 458 -1.37 5.12 -5.09
CA LYS A 458 -0.85 4.16 -6.09
C LYS A 458 -0.38 4.78 -7.41
N SER A 459 -1.04 5.84 -7.88
CA SER A 459 -0.64 6.55 -9.10
C SER A 459 -0.92 8.03 -8.98
N GLY A 460 -0.04 8.85 -9.57
CA GLY A 460 -0.07 10.30 -9.42
C GLY A 460 0.24 10.79 -8.00
N GLY A 461 0.69 9.91 -7.10
CA GLY A 461 1.28 10.29 -5.82
C GLY A 461 2.69 10.84 -6.00
N ILE A 462 3.22 11.49 -4.97
CA ILE A 462 4.59 11.98 -4.99
C ILE A 462 5.60 10.83 -4.81
N THR A 463 6.77 10.96 -5.43
CA THR A 463 7.92 10.09 -5.18
C THR A 463 9.14 10.95 -4.91
N MET A 464 9.88 10.64 -3.84
CA MET A 464 11.13 11.31 -3.50
C MET A 464 12.27 10.29 -3.53
N SER A 465 13.22 10.49 -4.44
CA SER A 465 14.42 9.65 -4.53
C SER A 465 15.58 10.34 -3.82
N HIS A 466 16.26 9.60 -2.94
CA HIS A 466 17.41 10.05 -2.17
C HIS A 466 18.63 9.23 -2.58
N LEU A 467 19.56 9.84 -3.30
CA LEU A 467 20.76 9.17 -3.81
C LEU A 467 22.00 9.74 -3.12
N ARG A 468 22.94 8.86 -2.77
CA ARG A 468 24.26 9.20 -2.25
C ARG A 468 25.35 8.47 -3.05
N PHE A 469 26.41 9.19 -3.39
CA PHE A 469 27.62 8.64 -3.98
C PHE A 469 28.83 9.09 -3.18
N SER A 470 29.71 8.19 -2.79
CA SER A 470 30.82 8.52 -1.89
C SER A 470 32.08 7.70 -2.21
N PRO A 471 33.29 8.27 -2.06
CA PRO A 471 34.52 7.48 -2.07
C PRO A 471 34.69 6.63 -0.79
N HIS A 472 33.85 6.84 0.22
CA HIS A 472 33.85 6.11 1.48
C HIS A 472 32.56 5.30 1.65
N LYS A 473 32.57 4.31 2.55
CA LYS A 473 31.38 3.52 2.88
C LYS A 473 30.25 4.46 3.33
N ILE A 474 29.05 4.22 2.82
CA ILE A 474 27.85 5.00 3.16
C ILE A 474 27.11 4.28 4.29
N GLN A 475 26.96 4.94 5.44
CA GLN A 475 26.28 4.44 6.63
C GLN A 475 25.10 5.33 7.02
N SER A 476 24.43 5.89 6.00
CA SER A 476 23.42 6.93 6.17
C SER A 476 22.00 6.40 5.86
N PRO A 477 21.44 5.39 6.56
CA PRO A 477 20.08 4.92 6.33
C PRO A 477 19.05 5.87 6.97
N TYR A 478 19.08 7.13 6.56
CA TYR A 478 18.15 8.21 6.86
C TYR A 478 17.94 9.08 5.61
N LEU A 479 16.92 9.94 5.58
CA LEU A 479 16.65 10.79 4.41
C LEU A 479 17.73 11.87 4.23
N LEU A 480 17.72 12.56 3.08
CA LEU A 480 18.67 13.65 2.83
C LEU A 480 18.23 14.92 3.57
N THR A 481 18.97 15.29 4.62
CA THR A 481 18.86 16.59 5.31
C THR A 481 19.59 17.71 4.57
N HIS A 482 20.68 17.37 3.88
CA HIS A 482 21.43 18.27 3.01
C HIS A 482 21.53 17.69 1.59
N SER A 483 21.34 18.52 0.57
CA SER A 483 21.39 18.11 -0.84
C SER A 483 22.33 19.01 -1.65
N ASP A 484 23.17 18.38 -2.48
CA ASP A 484 24.08 19.07 -3.41
C ASP A 484 23.40 19.28 -4.79
N PHE A 485 22.44 18.42 -5.13
CA PHE A 485 21.60 18.50 -6.33
C PHE A 485 20.13 18.19 -5.99
N ILE A 486 19.20 18.99 -6.48
CA ILE A 486 17.76 18.72 -6.40
C ILE A 486 17.15 18.81 -7.80
N ALA A 487 16.31 17.84 -8.18
CA ALA A 487 15.50 17.91 -9.39
C ALA A 487 14.01 17.84 -9.08
N CYS A 488 13.22 18.65 -9.78
CA CYS A 488 11.77 18.62 -9.76
C CYS A 488 11.25 18.26 -11.17
N HIS A 489 10.68 17.07 -11.28
CA HIS A 489 10.25 16.50 -12.56
C HIS A 489 8.79 16.84 -12.92
N ASN A 490 8.04 17.45 -11.99
CA ASN A 490 6.66 17.87 -12.21
C ASN A 490 6.46 19.34 -11.77
N PRO A 491 6.13 20.26 -12.69
CA PRO A 491 5.98 21.67 -12.37
C PRO A 491 4.84 21.95 -11.38
N ALA A 492 3.84 21.08 -11.25
CA ALA A 492 2.76 21.23 -10.27
C ALA A 492 3.26 21.24 -8.81
N PHE A 493 4.44 20.66 -8.55
CA PHE A 493 5.01 20.57 -7.20
C PHE A 493 5.58 21.90 -6.70
N VAL A 494 5.85 22.85 -7.60
CA VAL A 494 6.47 24.15 -7.29
C VAL A 494 5.68 24.97 -6.28
N THR A 495 4.35 24.87 -6.29
CA THR A 495 3.45 25.59 -5.37
C THR A 495 2.95 24.72 -4.21
N GLN A 496 3.27 23.42 -4.21
CA GLN A 496 2.71 22.45 -3.26
C GLN A 496 3.70 22.02 -2.17
N TYR A 497 4.99 21.99 -2.50
CA TYR A 497 6.04 21.45 -1.63
C TYR A 497 7.20 22.41 -1.46
N ASP A 498 7.90 22.30 -0.33
CA ASP A 498 9.19 22.94 -0.14
C ASP A 498 10.30 22.15 -0.85
N LEU A 499 10.36 22.31 -2.18
CA LEU A 499 11.25 21.53 -3.05
C LEU A 499 12.74 21.67 -2.68
N LEU A 500 13.13 22.86 -2.21
CA LEU A 500 14.52 23.23 -1.95
C LEU A 500 14.93 23.06 -0.48
N ASP A 501 14.09 22.42 0.33
CA ASP A 501 14.44 22.08 1.69
C ASP A 501 15.73 21.25 1.74
N GLY A 502 16.66 21.71 2.58
CA GLY A 502 18.00 21.13 2.72
C GLY A 502 19.00 21.43 1.59
N ILE A 503 18.68 22.21 0.54
CA ILE A 503 19.68 22.50 -0.50
C ILE A 503 20.83 23.37 0.05
N ARG A 504 22.07 23.07 -0.33
CA ARG A 504 23.26 23.81 0.10
C ARG A 504 23.48 25.08 -0.73
N GLU A 505 24.22 26.04 -0.18
CA GLU A 505 24.69 27.20 -0.96
C GLU A 505 25.52 26.74 -2.15
N GLY A 506 25.24 27.28 -3.34
CA GLY A 506 25.88 26.89 -4.59
C GLY A 506 25.43 25.54 -5.17
N GLY A 507 24.45 24.87 -4.55
CA GLY A 507 23.85 23.63 -5.04
C GLY A 507 23.13 23.82 -6.38
N ALA A 508 22.90 22.72 -7.08
CA ALA A 508 22.20 22.73 -8.37
C ALA A 508 20.71 22.38 -8.22
N PHE A 509 19.85 23.15 -8.89
CA PHE A 509 18.41 22.88 -8.98
C PHE A 509 18.00 22.70 -10.44
N LEU A 510 17.37 21.56 -10.76
CA LEU A 510 16.82 21.26 -12.08
C LEU A 510 15.29 21.25 -12.02
N LEU A 511 14.64 22.03 -12.86
CA LEU A 511 13.18 22.04 -13.01
C LEU A 511 12.77 21.51 -14.40
N ASN A 512 11.78 20.63 -14.45
CA ASN A 512 11.04 20.32 -15.67
C ASN A 512 9.84 21.26 -15.79
N SER A 513 9.88 22.21 -16.71
CA SER A 513 8.74 23.11 -16.97
C SER A 513 8.80 23.69 -18.38
N PRO A 514 7.63 24.02 -18.99
CA PRO A 514 7.57 24.73 -20.26
C PRO A 514 7.87 26.24 -20.11
N TRP A 515 8.16 26.72 -18.90
CA TRP A 515 8.22 28.15 -18.61
C TRP A 515 9.50 28.80 -19.14
N THR A 516 9.33 29.96 -19.76
CA THR A 516 10.39 30.91 -20.03
C THR A 516 10.78 31.67 -18.76
N LEU A 517 11.93 32.34 -18.75
CA LEU A 517 12.35 33.18 -17.62
C LEU A 517 11.32 34.26 -17.27
N GLU A 518 10.66 34.85 -18.27
CA GLU A 518 9.61 35.86 -18.05
C GLU A 518 8.38 35.26 -17.36
N GLU A 519 7.97 34.06 -17.76
CA GLU A 519 6.86 33.36 -17.10
C GLU A 519 7.22 32.92 -15.68
N MET A 520 8.47 32.50 -15.45
CA MET A 520 8.97 32.10 -14.13
C MET A 520 8.85 33.21 -13.08
N GLU A 521 8.90 34.50 -13.47
CA GLU A 521 8.68 35.61 -12.54
C GLU A 521 7.32 35.54 -11.84
N ASN A 522 6.30 35.06 -12.56
CA ASN A 522 4.93 34.97 -12.07
C ASN A 522 4.55 33.55 -11.61
N LYS A 523 5.21 32.52 -12.14
CA LYS A 523 4.90 31.11 -11.84
C LYS A 523 5.65 30.57 -10.62
N LEU A 524 6.87 31.05 -10.35
CA LEU A 524 7.65 30.59 -9.20
C LEU A 524 7.27 31.36 -7.93
N PRO A 525 6.97 30.67 -6.82
CA PRO A 525 6.68 31.31 -5.55
C PRO A 525 7.84 32.19 -5.08
N ASN A 526 7.52 33.31 -4.44
CA ASN A 526 8.53 34.25 -3.94
C ASN A 526 9.49 33.60 -2.93
N ALA A 527 9.02 32.63 -2.13
CA ALA A 527 9.88 31.87 -1.21
C ALA A 527 10.93 31.01 -1.94
N LEU A 528 10.53 30.37 -3.05
CA LEU A 528 11.41 29.58 -3.90
C LEU A 528 12.44 30.49 -4.59
N LYS A 529 11.98 31.62 -5.16
CA LYS A 529 12.85 32.64 -5.79
C LYS A 529 13.90 33.18 -4.81
N ARG A 530 13.49 33.51 -3.57
CA ARG A 530 14.43 33.93 -2.51
C ARG A 530 15.48 32.86 -2.23
N THR A 531 15.06 31.61 -2.08
CA THR A 531 15.99 30.50 -1.81
C THR A 531 17.01 30.34 -2.93
N ILE A 532 16.56 30.37 -4.19
CA ILE A 532 17.43 30.29 -5.38
C ILE A 532 18.49 31.40 -5.36
N ALA A 533 18.05 32.65 -5.16
CA ALA A 533 18.95 33.79 -5.23
C ALA A 533 19.87 33.93 -4.00
N GLN A 534 19.33 33.77 -2.78
CA GLN A 534 20.09 33.93 -1.53
C GLN A 534 21.15 32.83 -1.37
N LYS A 535 20.83 31.58 -1.75
CA LYS A 535 21.78 30.46 -1.75
C LYS A 535 22.62 30.36 -3.01
N LYS A 536 22.50 31.32 -3.95
CA LYS A 536 23.27 31.38 -5.21
C LYS A 536 23.26 30.05 -5.97
N LEU A 537 22.07 29.47 -6.13
CA LEU A 537 21.92 28.15 -6.73
C LEU A 537 22.22 28.18 -8.23
N LYS A 538 22.75 27.08 -8.74
CA LYS A 538 22.84 26.85 -10.18
C LYS A 538 21.50 26.33 -10.66
N PHE A 539 20.66 27.23 -11.18
CA PHE A 539 19.28 26.90 -11.57
C PHE A 539 19.22 26.54 -13.06
N TYR A 540 18.70 25.34 -13.34
CA TYR A 540 18.51 24.80 -14.69
C TYR A 540 17.03 24.51 -14.96
N ASN A 541 16.58 24.75 -16.20
CA ASN A 541 15.25 24.37 -16.67
C ASN A 541 15.31 23.57 -17.97
N ILE A 542 14.34 22.68 -18.16
CA ILE A 542 14.12 21.93 -19.40
C ILE A 542 12.63 21.64 -19.60
N ASP A 543 12.13 21.76 -20.84
CA ASP A 543 10.78 21.31 -21.19
C ASP A 543 10.84 19.86 -21.68
N ALA A 544 10.92 18.92 -20.74
CA ALA A 544 11.05 17.51 -21.06
C ALA A 544 9.77 16.93 -21.66
N VAL A 545 8.60 17.52 -21.37
CA VAL A 545 7.31 17.08 -21.91
C VAL A 545 7.22 17.38 -23.39
N LYS A 546 7.64 18.58 -23.82
CA LYS A 546 7.70 18.93 -25.23
C LYS A 546 8.65 18.00 -26.00
N ILE A 547 9.87 17.79 -25.48
CA ILE A 547 10.86 16.90 -26.12
C ILE A 547 10.31 15.48 -26.26
N ALA A 548 9.72 14.93 -25.19
CA ALA A 548 9.13 13.60 -25.22
C ALA A 548 7.97 13.50 -26.22
N THR A 549 7.14 14.54 -26.32
CA THR A 549 6.00 14.58 -27.26
C THR A 549 6.48 14.65 -28.71
N ASP A 550 7.44 15.53 -29.01
CA ASP A 550 8.00 15.71 -30.36
C ASP A 550 8.70 14.43 -30.86
N LEU A 551 9.30 13.66 -29.95
CA LEU A 551 9.95 12.38 -30.24
C LEU A 551 8.98 11.18 -30.26
N GLY A 552 7.69 11.38 -29.98
CA GLY A 552 6.69 10.30 -29.93
C GLY A 552 6.73 9.42 -28.68
N LEU A 553 7.49 9.82 -27.64
CA LEU A 553 7.53 9.14 -26.33
C LEU A 553 6.32 9.47 -25.44
N GLY A 554 5.41 10.32 -25.93
CA GLY A 554 4.24 10.80 -25.18
C GLY A 554 4.70 11.65 -23.99
N GLY A 555 4.15 11.38 -22.80
CA GLY A 555 4.51 12.08 -21.56
C GLY A 555 5.70 11.49 -20.80
N ARG A 556 6.51 10.61 -21.41
CA ARG A 556 7.63 9.93 -20.70
C ARG A 556 8.89 10.77 -20.72
N ILE A 557 9.20 11.42 -19.60
CA ILE A 557 10.33 12.34 -19.44
C ILE A 557 11.60 11.71 -18.86
N ASN A 558 11.52 10.44 -18.43
CA ASN A 558 12.55 9.79 -17.61
C ASN A 558 13.96 9.81 -18.21
N MET A 559 14.13 9.50 -19.50
CA MET A 559 15.45 9.52 -20.17
C MET A 559 16.03 10.94 -20.28
N ILE A 560 15.18 11.92 -20.54
CA ILE A 560 15.55 13.32 -20.70
C ILE A 560 16.06 13.87 -19.36
N MET A 561 15.30 13.64 -18.29
CA MET A 561 15.68 14.08 -16.94
C MET A 561 16.92 13.35 -16.42
N GLN A 562 17.10 12.06 -16.75
CA GLN A 562 18.29 11.31 -16.38
C GLN A 562 19.55 11.84 -17.09
N ALA A 563 19.45 12.18 -18.38
CA ALA A 563 20.56 12.79 -19.13
C ALA A 563 20.93 14.16 -18.55
N ALA A 564 19.93 14.99 -18.23
CA ALA A 564 20.13 16.28 -17.57
C ALA A 564 20.83 16.13 -16.20
N PHE A 565 20.45 15.12 -15.42
CA PHE A 565 21.13 14.81 -14.16
C PHE A 565 22.63 14.54 -14.35
N PHE A 566 23.01 13.66 -15.27
CA PHE A 566 24.43 13.34 -15.50
C PHE A 566 25.23 14.55 -16.02
N GLN A 567 24.60 15.40 -16.83
CA GLN A 567 25.21 16.63 -17.34
C GLN A 567 25.52 17.65 -16.23
N ILE A 568 24.61 17.79 -15.25
CA ILE A 568 24.71 18.81 -14.19
C ILE A 568 25.50 18.29 -12.99
N ALA A 569 25.13 17.11 -12.48
CA ALA A 569 25.67 16.59 -11.22
C ALA A 569 27.13 16.15 -11.34
N LYS A 570 27.58 15.77 -12.54
CA LYS A 570 28.97 15.42 -12.86
C LYS A 570 29.60 14.42 -11.88
N VAL A 571 28.80 13.47 -11.40
CA VAL A 571 29.26 12.36 -10.53
C VAL A 571 30.29 11.49 -11.28
N ILE A 572 30.10 11.36 -12.59
CA ILE A 572 31.04 10.82 -13.56
C ILE A 572 31.14 11.77 -14.77
N PRO A 573 32.18 11.65 -15.63
CA PRO A 573 32.27 12.45 -16.86
C PRO A 573 31.01 12.27 -17.74
N PRO A 574 30.37 13.36 -18.23
CA PRO A 574 29.11 13.26 -18.98
C PRO A 574 29.18 12.37 -20.23
N GLU A 575 30.28 12.44 -20.99
CA GLU A 575 30.47 11.58 -22.17
C GLU A 575 30.42 10.08 -21.81
N GLU A 576 31.02 9.71 -20.68
CA GLU A 576 31.01 8.34 -20.19
C GLU A 576 29.60 7.95 -19.72
N ALA A 577 28.91 8.84 -19.01
CA ALA A 577 27.54 8.61 -18.57
C ALA A 577 26.59 8.35 -19.75
N PHE A 578 26.66 9.15 -20.81
CA PHE A 578 25.80 9.00 -21.98
C PHE A 578 26.06 7.69 -22.71
N ARG A 579 27.33 7.24 -22.79
CA ARG A 579 27.65 5.90 -23.34
C ARG A 579 26.99 4.79 -22.52
N HIS A 580 27.17 4.80 -21.19
CA HIS A 580 26.55 3.80 -20.30
C HIS A 580 25.02 3.84 -20.34
N MET A 581 24.42 5.03 -20.49
CA MET A 581 22.97 5.17 -20.66
C MET A 581 22.49 4.52 -21.96
N LYS A 582 23.16 4.77 -23.10
CA LYS A 582 22.79 4.16 -24.39
C LYS A 582 22.95 2.63 -24.36
N GLU A 583 24.00 2.12 -23.71
CA GLU A 583 24.17 0.68 -23.47
C GLU A 583 23.04 0.09 -22.60
N ALA A 584 22.63 0.81 -21.54
CA ALA A 584 21.52 0.40 -20.70
C ALA A 584 20.16 0.46 -21.42
N ILE A 585 19.95 1.44 -22.30
CA ILE A 585 18.77 1.55 -23.17
C ILE A 585 18.69 0.33 -24.07
N LEU A 586 19.79 -0.05 -24.73
CA LEU A 586 19.84 -1.23 -25.59
C LEU A 586 19.52 -2.52 -24.81
N LYS A 587 20.12 -2.69 -23.62
CA LYS A 587 19.86 -3.86 -22.76
C LYS A 587 18.41 -3.95 -22.31
N THR A 588 17.78 -2.81 -21.99
CA THR A 588 16.43 -2.74 -21.43
C THR A 588 15.35 -2.79 -22.50
N TYR A 589 15.54 -2.08 -23.62
CA TYR A 589 14.54 -1.87 -24.65
C TYR A 589 14.83 -2.59 -25.97
N GLY A 590 15.98 -3.25 -26.13
CA GLY A 590 16.31 -4.00 -27.34
C GLY A 590 15.27 -5.06 -27.69
N LYS A 591 14.62 -5.66 -26.67
CA LYS A 591 13.53 -6.62 -26.85
C LYS A 591 12.18 -5.98 -27.27
N LYS A 592 12.06 -4.65 -27.27
CA LYS A 592 10.85 -3.91 -27.65
C LYS A 592 10.87 -3.36 -29.08
N GLY A 593 11.97 -3.57 -29.82
CA GLY A 593 12.14 -3.13 -31.21
C GLY A 593 13.10 -1.94 -31.35
N GLU A 594 13.71 -1.83 -32.53
CA GLU A 594 14.76 -0.84 -32.83
C GLU A 594 14.24 0.61 -32.78
N ASP A 595 13.00 0.85 -33.20
CA ASP A 595 12.39 2.19 -33.16
C ASP A 595 12.29 2.74 -31.73
N VAL A 596 11.91 1.89 -30.76
CA VAL A 596 11.83 2.29 -29.35
C VAL A 596 13.23 2.61 -28.81
N VAL A 597 14.25 1.83 -29.17
CA VAL A 597 15.64 2.11 -28.79
C VAL A 597 16.08 3.47 -29.35
N LYS A 598 15.91 3.70 -30.65
CA LYS A 598 16.28 4.96 -31.32
C LYS A 598 15.57 6.18 -30.72
N MET A 599 14.28 6.07 -30.40
CA MET A 599 13.54 7.17 -29.75
C MET A 599 14.12 7.52 -28.37
N ASN A 600 14.53 6.51 -27.59
CA ASN A 600 15.14 6.76 -26.27
C ASN A 600 16.56 7.32 -26.39
N GLU A 601 17.36 6.87 -27.37
CA GLU A 601 18.68 7.46 -27.64
C GLU A 601 18.57 8.91 -28.11
N ALA A 602 17.62 9.20 -29.01
CA ALA A 602 17.34 10.57 -29.45
C ALA A 602 16.87 11.48 -28.29
N ALA A 603 16.17 10.92 -27.30
CA ALA A 603 15.78 11.66 -26.10
C ALA A 603 16.98 12.04 -25.21
N VAL A 604 18.00 11.18 -25.13
CA VAL A 604 19.27 11.51 -24.45
C VAL A 604 19.99 12.65 -25.17
N ASP A 605 20.11 12.55 -26.49
CA ASP A 605 20.80 13.56 -27.29
C ASP A 605 20.05 14.91 -27.29
N GLY A 606 18.71 14.88 -27.40
CA GLY A 606 17.85 16.05 -27.35
C GLY A 606 17.86 16.78 -26.01
N ALA A 607 18.07 16.05 -24.90
CA ALA A 607 18.14 16.65 -23.56
C ALA A 607 19.33 17.59 -23.39
N VAL A 608 20.51 17.20 -23.89
CA VAL A 608 21.76 17.96 -23.71
C VAL A 608 21.70 19.32 -24.40
N GLY A 609 21.10 19.38 -25.59
CA GLY A 609 20.94 20.62 -26.34
C GLY A 609 19.82 21.54 -25.83
N ALA A 610 18.84 20.99 -25.11
CA ALA A 610 17.67 21.73 -24.62
C ALA A 610 17.80 22.22 -23.17
N LEU A 611 18.81 21.76 -22.42
CA LEU A 611 19.04 22.16 -21.04
C LEU A 611 19.51 23.62 -20.96
N GLN A 612 18.80 24.45 -20.19
CA GLN A 612 19.10 25.88 -20.06
C GLN A 612 19.50 26.22 -18.62
N GLU A 613 20.65 26.88 -18.44
CA GLU A 613 20.98 27.54 -17.19
C GLU A 613 20.26 28.89 -17.11
N ILE A 614 19.47 29.09 -16.06
CA ILE A 614 18.60 30.25 -15.91
C ILE A 614 19.37 31.39 -15.24
N ALA A 615 19.58 32.47 -16.00
CA ALA A 615 20.12 33.73 -15.49
C ALA A 615 19.03 34.54 -14.77
N TYR A 616 18.71 34.15 -13.53
CA TYR A 616 17.70 34.83 -12.71
C TYR A 616 18.19 36.20 -12.19
N PRO A 617 17.31 37.19 -12.01
CA PRO A 617 17.71 38.51 -11.54
C PRO A 617 18.00 38.53 -10.04
N SER A 618 18.90 39.42 -9.60
CA SER A 618 19.26 39.58 -8.18
C SER A 618 18.10 40.05 -7.30
N SER A 619 17.06 40.67 -7.90
CA SER A 619 15.84 41.09 -7.23
C SER A 619 15.07 39.93 -6.58
N TRP A 620 15.27 38.69 -7.03
CA TRP A 620 14.66 37.51 -6.43
C TRP A 620 15.06 37.32 -4.96
N ALA A 621 16.26 37.77 -4.57
CA ALA A 621 16.73 37.65 -3.19
C ALA A 621 15.86 38.44 -2.18
N THR A 622 15.13 39.45 -2.67
CA THR A 622 14.25 40.32 -1.88
C THR A 622 12.80 40.25 -2.35
N ALA A 623 12.40 39.20 -3.07
CA ALA A 623 11.01 39.01 -3.48
C ALA A 623 10.08 39.04 -2.26
N GLY A 624 8.95 39.74 -2.34
CA GLY A 624 8.04 39.99 -1.21
C GLY A 624 7.38 38.72 -0.66
N GLN A 625 6.66 38.84 0.46
CA GLN A 625 5.78 37.75 0.90
C GLN A 625 4.55 37.72 0.00
N GLU A 626 4.11 36.51 -0.34
CA GLU A 626 2.84 36.35 -1.05
C GLU A 626 1.68 36.61 -0.08
N PRO A 627 0.58 37.23 -0.53
CA PRO A 627 -0.60 37.40 0.30
C PRO A 627 -1.14 36.02 0.69
N TYR A 628 -1.22 35.77 2.00
CA TYR A 628 -1.86 34.59 2.55
C TYR A 628 -3.38 34.76 2.42
N LEU A 629 -3.99 33.95 1.55
CA LEU A 629 -5.46 33.88 1.45
C LEU A 629 -5.94 32.82 2.42
N GLU A 630 -6.49 33.27 3.55
CA GLU A 630 -7.19 32.39 4.48
C GLU A 630 -8.51 31.95 3.82
N LYS A 631 -8.64 30.64 3.58
CA LYS A 631 -9.88 30.02 3.09
C LYS A 631 -10.67 29.54 4.30
N GLY A 632 -12.01 29.59 4.23
CA GLY A 632 -12.91 29.02 5.24
C GLY A 632 -12.94 27.48 5.20
N GLU A 633 -11.79 26.84 5.43
CA GLU A 633 -11.64 25.38 5.47
C GLU A 633 -11.76 24.84 6.92
N PRO A 634 -12.22 23.59 7.13
CA PRO A 634 -12.31 22.99 8.46
C PRO A 634 -10.97 22.94 9.21
N GLU A 635 -11.01 22.96 10.54
CA GLU A 635 -9.81 22.92 11.38
C GLU A 635 -8.93 21.70 11.11
N PHE A 636 -9.53 20.51 10.95
CA PHE A 636 -8.78 19.31 10.59
C PHE A 636 -8.04 19.48 9.26
N VAL A 637 -8.67 20.12 8.27
CA VAL A 637 -8.06 20.34 6.95
C VAL A 637 -6.85 21.26 7.08
N THR A 638 -7.01 22.39 7.75
CA THR A 638 -5.95 23.40 7.86
C THR A 638 -4.81 22.98 8.80
N LYS A 639 -5.11 22.35 9.93
CA LYS A 639 -4.13 22.02 10.98
C LYS A 639 -3.51 20.63 10.86
N VAL A 640 -4.15 19.68 10.17
CA VAL A 640 -3.67 18.28 10.08
C VAL A 640 -3.45 17.87 8.62
N MET A 641 -4.48 17.91 7.79
CA MET A 641 -4.43 17.42 6.40
C MET A 641 -3.43 18.20 5.54
N ARG A 642 -3.51 19.54 5.54
CA ARG A 642 -2.64 20.42 4.71
C ARG A 642 -1.16 20.23 5.07
N PRO A 643 -0.75 20.23 6.36
CA PRO A 643 0.63 19.89 6.74
C PRO A 643 1.07 18.50 6.26
N MET A 644 0.24 17.47 6.43
CA MET A 644 0.58 16.11 5.97
C MET A 644 0.78 16.07 4.45
N LEU A 645 -0.13 16.66 3.67
CA LEU A 645 -0.04 16.69 2.21
C LEU A 645 1.17 17.50 1.72
N ALA A 646 1.57 18.56 2.43
CA ALA A 646 2.76 19.35 2.14
C ALA A 646 4.10 18.67 2.52
N GLN A 647 4.08 17.38 2.87
CA GLN A 647 5.22 16.61 3.39
C GLN A 647 5.78 17.20 4.71
N GLN A 648 4.93 17.79 5.53
CA GLN A 648 5.26 18.35 6.85
C GLN A 648 4.55 17.60 8.00
N GLY A 649 4.00 16.42 7.73
CA GLY A 649 3.31 15.59 8.73
C GLY A 649 4.20 15.22 9.92
N ASP A 650 5.53 15.09 9.72
CA ASP A 650 6.50 14.85 10.79
C ASP A 650 6.58 15.98 11.83
N LYS A 651 6.12 17.20 11.50
CA LYS A 651 6.09 18.34 12.42
C LYS A 651 4.83 18.39 13.29
N LEU A 652 3.82 17.58 12.98
CA LEU A 652 2.60 17.52 13.79
C LEU A 652 2.92 16.89 15.16
N PRO A 653 2.53 17.54 16.28
CA PRO A 653 2.70 16.97 17.60
C PRO A 653 1.67 15.86 17.87
N VAL A 654 1.89 15.09 18.93
CA VAL A 654 0.97 14.01 19.35
C VAL A 654 -0.44 14.54 19.61
N SER A 655 -0.59 15.74 20.17
CA SER A 655 -1.91 16.36 20.43
C SER A 655 -2.72 16.68 19.17
N ALA A 656 -2.10 16.72 17.98
CA ALA A 656 -2.77 17.08 16.74
C ALA A 656 -3.51 15.91 16.07
N VAL A 657 -3.29 14.67 16.55
CA VAL A 657 -3.88 13.46 15.97
C VAL A 657 -4.71 12.69 16.99
N PRO A 658 -5.80 12.03 16.58
CA PRO A 658 -6.70 11.30 17.47
C PRO A 658 -6.03 10.04 18.03
N ALA A 659 -6.24 9.76 19.31
CA ALA A 659 -5.59 8.64 20.01
C ALA A 659 -6.05 7.25 19.51
N ASP A 660 -7.26 7.17 18.96
CA ASP A 660 -7.89 5.95 18.42
C ASP A 660 -7.77 5.85 16.89
N GLY A 661 -7.17 6.84 16.22
CA GLY A 661 -6.99 6.85 14.78
C GLY A 661 -8.27 7.14 13.96
N ILE A 662 -9.32 7.70 14.56
CA ILE A 662 -10.56 8.04 13.84
C ILE A 662 -10.40 9.37 13.07
N PHE A 663 -10.53 9.33 11.74
CA PHE A 663 -10.43 10.50 10.87
C PHE A 663 -11.81 10.97 10.37
N PRO A 664 -11.99 12.28 10.07
CA PRO A 664 -13.20 12.76 9.44
C PRO A 664 -13.34 12.25 8.00
N THR A 665 -14.59 12.18 7.53
CA THR A 665 -14.94 11.93 6.12
C THR A 665 -14.83 13.21 5.29
N ALA A 666 -15.06 13.09 3.98
CA ALA A 666 -15.18 14.21 3.05
C ALA A 666 -13.95 15.10 2.95
N THR A 667 -12.73 14.55 3.10
CA THR A 667 -11.51 15.38 3.06
C THR A 667 -10.90 15.48 1.67
N THR A 668 -11.12 14.53 0.76
CA THR A 668 -10.56 14.58 -0.60
C THR A 668 -11.02 15.79 -1.42
N GLN A 669 -12.21 16.34 -1.13
CA GLN A 669 -12.73 17.53 -1.81
C GLN A 669 -11.81 18.75 -1.70
N TYR A 670 -10.96 18.81 -0.66
CA TYR A 670 -10.01 19.91 -0.43
C TYR A 670 -8.66 19.72 -1.13
N GLU A 671 -8.35 18.53 -1.68
CA GLU A 671 -7.05 18.27 -2.29
C GLU A 671 -6.84 19.07 -3.58
N LYS A 672 -7.78 18.98 -4.53
CA LYS A 672 -7.73 19.65 -5.85
C LYS A 672 -6.36 19.52 -6.54
N ARG A 673 -5.88 18.28 -6.68
CA ARG A 673 -4.49 17.91 -7.01
C ARG A 673 -3.96 18.49 -8.34
N GLY A 674 -4.81 18.65 -9.34
CA GLY A 674 -4.46 19.20 -10.65
C GLY A 674 -3.47 18.35 -11.46
N ILE A 675 -3.53 17.01 -11.36
CA ILE A 675 -2.52 16.10 -11.92
C ILE A 675 -2.79 15.63 -13.36
N ALA A 676 -3.95 15.95 -13.95
CA ALA A 676 -4.27 15.54 -15.31
C ALA A 676 -3.45 16.31 -16.35
N ILE A 677 -2.91 15.61 -17.35
CA ILE A 677 -2.35 16.25 -18.55
C ILE A 677 -3.50 16.85 -19.39
N ASN A 678 -4.55 16.06 -19.62
CA ASN A 678 -5.73 16.46 -20.37
C ASN A 678 -7.00 16.20 -19.56
N VAL A 679 -8.01 17.05 -19.73
CA VAL A 679 -9.34 16.91 -19.12
C VAL A 679 -10.43 16.90 -20.20
N PRO A 680 -11.58 16.25 -19.97
CA PRO A 680 -12.67 16.23 -20.93
C PRO A 680 -13.39 17.58 -20.99
N VAL A 681 -13.68 18.04 -22.21
CA VAL A 681 -14.47 19.25 -22.49
C VAL A 681 -15.82 18.85 -23.04
N TRP A 682 -16.89 19.38 -22.45
CA TRP A 682 -18.26 19.11 -22.85
C TRP A 682 -18.67 19.93 -24.07
N LEU A 683 -19.22 19.25 -25.08
CA LEU A 683 -19.80 19.82 -26.30
C LEU A 683 -21.33 19.67 -26.24
N PRO A 684 -22.08 20.71 -25.82
CA PRO A 684 -23.49 20.62 -25.51
C PRO A 684 -24.36 20.15 -26.69
N GLU A 685 -24.06 20.60 -27.90
CA GLU A 685 -24.78 20.31 -29.15
C GLU A 685 -24.78 18.82 -29.50
N ASN A 686 -23.75 18.09 -29.10
CA ASN A 686 -23.62 16.65 -29.35
C ASN A 686 -24.22 15.80 -28.21
N CYS A 687 -24.58 16.42 -27.10
CA CYS A 687 -24.96 15.72 -25.88
C CYS A 687 -26.39 15.16 -25.96
N ILE A 688 -26.51 13.85 -25.72
CA ILE A 688 -27.80 13.16 -25.63
C ILE A 688 -28.34 13.03 -24.19
N GLN A 689 -27.64 13.59 -23.20
CA GLN A 689 -28.06 13.63 -21.78
C GLN A 689 -28.32 12.25 -21.15
N CYS A 690 -27.42 11.30 -21.44
CA CYS A 690 -27.55 9.89 -20.99
C CYS A 690 -26.84 9.58 -19.65
N ASN A 691 -26.06 10.52 -19.12
CA ASN A 691 -25.24 10.41 -17.90
C ASN A 691 -24.21 9.26 -17.85
N GLN A 692 -23.97 8.53 -18.94
CA GLN A 692 -22.99 7.42 -18.95
C GLN A 692 -21.56 7.87 -18.63
N CYS A 693 -21.20 9.11 -19.00
CA CYS A 693 -19.88 9.68 -18.68
C CYS A 693 -19.65 9.81 -17.17
N ALA A 694 -20.67 10.19 -16.40
CA ALA A 694 -20.63 10.26 -14.94
C ALA A 694 -20.68 8.86 -14.30
N PHE A 695 -21.47 7.95 -14.89
CA PHE A 695 -21.61 6.57 -14.43
C PHE A 695 -20.26 5.85 -14.36
N VAL A 696 -19.45 5.98 -15.42
CA VAL A 696 -18.16 5.27 -15.53
C VAL A 696 -16.98 6.04 -14.93
N CYS A 697 -17.19 7.26 -14.43
CA CYS A 697 -16.09 8.06 -13.93
C CYS A 697 -15.52 7.44 -12.64
N PRO A 698 -14.24 7.03 -12.62
CA PRO A 698 -13.65 6.37 -11.46
C PRO A 698 -13.34 7.32 -10.29
N HIS A 699 -13.53 8.63 -10.47
CA HIS A 699 -13.18 9.64 -9.48
C HIS A 699 -14.31 10.64 -9.18
N ALA A 700 -15.51 10.42 -9.72
CA ALA A 700 -16.68 11.30 -9.57
C ALA A 700 -16.45 12.77 -10.01
N VAL A 701 -15.53 12.99 -10.97
CA VAL A 701 -15.13 14.33 -11.45
C VAL A 701 -16.05 14.88 -12.53
N ILE A 702 -16.97 14.07 -13.06
CA ILE A 702 -17.95 14.48 -14.06
C ILE A 702 -19.33 14.26 -13.48
N ARG A 703 -20.11 15.34 -13.38
CA ARG A 703 -21.44 15.33 -12.77
C ARG A 703 -22.47 15.92 -13.72
N PRO A 704 -23.63 15.27 -13.89
CA PRO A 704 -24.77 15.90 -14.53
C PRO A 704 -25.44 16.87 -13.55
N ILE A 705 -25.73 18.08 -14.03
CA ILE A 705 -26.36 19.15 -13.26
C ILE A 705 -27.76 19.38 -13.82
N LEU A 706 -28.73 19.52 -12.91
CA LEU A 706 -30.09 19.98 -13.20
C LEU A 706 -30.34 21.28 -12.44
N ALA A 707 -30.67 22.34 -13.17
CA ALA A 707 -30.92 23.67 -12.63
C ALA A 707 -32.23 24.24 -13.15
N SER A 708 -32.96 25.00 -12.34
CA SER A 708 -34.04 25.86 -12.84
C SER A 708 -33.44 27.11 -13.51
N GLU A 709 -34.22 27.87 -14.28
CA GLU A 709 -33.75 29.18 -14.78
C GLU A 709 -33.50 30.19 -13.64
N GLU A 710 -34.12 30.00 -12.48
CA GLU A 710 -33.91 30.85 -11.29
C GLU A 710 -32.56 30.60 -10.63
N ASP A 711 -32.14 29.33 -10.50
CA ASP A 711 -30.84 29.02 -9.90
C ASP A 711 -29.66 29.47 -10.77
N LEU A 712 -29.90 29.76 -12.06
CA LEU A 712 -28.87 30.12 -13.03
C LEU A 712 -28.65 31.63 -13.15
N GLN A 713 -29.31 32.47 -12.33
CA GLN A 713 -29.18 33.92 -12.40
C GLN A 713 -27.74 34.41 -12.20
N ASP A 714 -27.01 33.79 -11.26
CA ASP A 714 -25.61 34.12 -10.93
C ASP A 714 -24.61 33.20 -11.65
N ALA A 715 -25.06 32.45 -12.65
CA ALA A 715 -24.18 31.52 -13.36
C ALA A 715 -23.07 32.27 -14.12
N PRO A 716 -21.81 31.79 -14.06
CA PRO A 716 -20.75 32.34 -14.89
C PRO A 716 -21.14 32.33 -16.38
N GLU A 717 -20.69 33.31 -17.16
CA GLU A 717 -21.02 33.41 -18.60
C GLU A 717 -20.67 32.11 -19.37
N ALA A 718 -19.58 31.44 -18.96
CA ALA A 718 -19.14 30.18 -19.54
C ALA A 718 -19.92 28.93 -19.05
N PHE A 719 -20.88 29.08 -18.14
CA PHE A 719 -21.72 28.01 -17.59
C PHE A 719 -22.89 27.68 -18.53
N VAL A 720 -22.56 27.35 -19.78
CA VAL A 720 -23.55 27.00 -20.80
C VAL A 720 -24.41 25.82 -20.35
N THR A 721 -25.73 25.90 -20.52
CA THR A 721 -26.69 24.82 -20.25
C THR A 721 -27.56 24.54 -21.48
N VAL A 722 -28.20 23.37 -21.54
CA VAL A 722 -29.20 23.01 -22.58
C VAL A 722 -30.53 22.65 -21.92
N GLU A 723 -31.63 22.66 -22.67
CA GLU A 723 -32.93 22.18 -22.15
C GLU A 723 -32.84 20.70 -21.74
N ALA A 724 -33.33 20.35 -20.56
CA ALA A 724 -33.32 18.97 -20.09
C ALA A 724 -34.33 18.10 -20.85
N LYS A 725 -33.86 16.97 -21.39
CA LYS A 725 -34.64 16.03 -22.21
C LYS A 725 -35.36 15.00 -21.34
N GLY A 726 -36.69 14.99 -21.41
CA GLY A 726 -37.60 14.04 -20.75
C GLY A 726 -38.81 14.78 -20.17
N LYS A 727 -39.95 14.09 -20.00
CA LYS A 727 -41.18 14.74 -19.50
C LYS A 727 -41.03 15.19 -18.04
N GLU A 728 -40.25 14.42 -17.29
CA GLU A 728 -39.97 14.59 -15.87
C GLU A 728 -39.09 15.82 -15.61
N PHE A 729 -38.34 16.29 -16.61
CA PHE A 729 -37.38 17.39 -16.49
C PHE A 729 -37.89 18.71 -17.09
N LYS A 730 -39.20 18.81 -17.37
CA LYS A 730 -39.78 20.00 -18.01
C LYS A 730 -39.52 21.24 -17.15
N GLY A 731 -38.97 22.28 -17.77
CA GLY A 731 -38.62 23.54 -17.09
C GLY A 731 -37.24 23.54 -16.43
N LEU A 732 -36.48 22.44 -16.54
CA LEU A 732 -35.11 22.35 -16.06
C LEU A 732 -34.10 22.47 -17.20
N ARG A 733 -32.91 22.94 -16.84
CA ARG A 733 -31.70 23.02 -17.64
C ARG A 733 -30.75 21.90 -17.24
N PHE A 734 -30.02 21.39 -18.22
CA PHE A 734 -29.07 20.31 -18.07
C PHE A 734 -27.67 20.74 -18.47
N ARG A 735 -26.67 20.30 -17.70
CA ARG A 735 -25.25 20.46 -18.02
C ARG A 735 -24.44 19.24 -17.58
N ILE A 736 -23.38 18.91 -18.32
CA ILE A 736 -22.31 18.07 -17.80
C ILE A 736 -21.20 18.99 -17.28
N GLN A 737 -20.97 18.98 -15.97
CA GLN A 737 -19.89 19.74 -15.35
C GLN A 737 -18.72 18.82 -15.01
N ILE A 738 -17.51 19.35 -15.15
CA ILE A 738 -16.24 18.67 -14.86
C ILE A 738 -15.54 19.40 -13.71
N SER A 739 -15.03 18.67 -12.72
CA SER A 739 -14.01 19.18 -11.80
C SER A 739 -12.64 19.01 -12.45
N PRO A 740 -12.03 20.08 -12.99
CA PRO A 740 -10.76 19.95 -13.73
C PRO A 740 -9.59 19.56 -12.81
N LEU A 741 -9.58 20.04 -11.56
CA LEU A 741 -8.47 19.80 -10.63
C LEU A 741 -8.52 18.44 -9.93
N ASP A 742 -9.67 17.77 -9.92
CA ASP A 742 -9.78 16.40 -9.42
C ASP A 742 -9.67 15.36 -10.54
N CYS A 743 -9.78 15.80 -11.80
CA CYS A 743 -9.66 14.93 -12.95
C CYS A 743 -8.27 14.29 -13.01
N THR A 744 -8.24 13.00 -13.34
CA THR A 744 -7.00 12.22 -13.56
C THR A 744 -6.67 12.05 -15.05
N GLY A 745 -7.50 12.58 -15.94
CA GLY A 745 -7.28 12.57 -17.38
C GLY A 745 -7.36 11.19 -18.05
N CYS A 746 -7.99 10.20 -17.41
CA CYS A 746 -8.01 8.83 -17.91
C CYS A 746 -8.69 8.66 -19.28
N GLY A 747 -9.70 9.48 -19.60
CA GLY A 747 -10.39 9.43 -20.91
C GLY A 747 -11.61 8.48 -21.00
N ASN A 748 -11.89 7.65 -20.00
CA ASN A 748 -13.02 6.70 -20.03
C ASN A 748 -14.37 7.36 -20.40
N CYS A 749 -14.64 8.54 -19.85
CA CYS A 749 -15.86 9.29 -20.14
C CYS A 749 -16.04 9.67 -21.61
N ALA A 750 -14.95 10.00 -22.30
CA ALA A 750 -14.93 10.34 -23.73
C ALA A 750 -15.06 9.07 -24.58
N ASP A 751 -14.37 7.99 -24.18
CA ASP A 751 -14.44 6.68 -24.82
C ASP A 751 -15.88 6.13 -24.83
N VAL A 752 -16.55 6.12 -23.67
CA VAL A 752 -17.92 5.58 -23.56
C VAL A 752 -19.02 6.49 -24.09
N CYS A 753 -18.72 7.74 -24.46
CA CYS A 753 -19.72 8.68 -24.95
C CYS A 753 -20.44 8.09 -26.18
N PRO A 754 -21.76 7.80 -26.10
CA PRO A 754 -22.47 7.05 -27.14
C PRO A 754 -23.02 7.93 -28.26
N ALA A 755 -22.81 9.26 -28.19
CA ALA A 755 -23.25 10.18 -29.23
C ALA A 755 -22.47 9.93 -30.54
N LYS A 756 -23.16 10.06 -31.68
CA LYS A 756 -22.55 9.84 -33.01
C LYS A 756 -21.34 10.74 -33.24
N GLN A 757 -21.48 12.02 -32.89
CA GLN A 757 -20.37 12.94 -32.72
C GLN A 757 -20.06 13.02 -31.23
N LYS A 758 -18.78 12.91 -30.84
CA LYS A 758 -18.41 12.85 -29.43
C LYS A 758 -18.81 14.14 -28.72
N ALA A 759 -19.54 14.00 -27.61
CA ALA A 759 -19.94 15.12 -26.76
C ALA A 759 -18.89 15.46 -25.69
N LEU A 760 -17.81 14.68 -25.61
CA LEU A 760 -16.66 14.91 -24.73
C LEU A 760 -15.37 14.71 -25.54
N VAL A 761 -14.48 15.70 -25.50
CA VAL A 761 -13.17 15.67 -26.17
C VAL A 761 -12.09 16.07 -25.16
N MET A 762 -10.97 15.34 -25.14
CA MET A 762 -9.87 15.63 -24.23
C MET A 762 -9.07 16.85 -24.70
N LYS A 763 -8.82 17.82 -23.82
CA LYS A 763 -7.98 19.00 -24.07
C LYS A 763 -6.98 19.23 -22.92
N PRO A 764 -5.85 19.94 -23.13
CA PRO A 764 -4.88 20.22 -22.08
C PRO A 764 -5.51 20.92 -20.88
N LEU A 765 -5.15 20.51 -19.66
CA LEU A 765 -5.72 21.05 -18.40
C LEU A 765 -5.61 22.58 -18.31
N GLU A 766 -4.46 23.13 -18.69
CA GLU A 766 -4.19 24.57 -18.63
C GLU A 766 -5.19 25.38 -19.46
N THR A 767 -5.61 24.86 -20.62
CA THR A 767 -6.59 25.53 -21.48
C THR A 767 -8.02 25.55 -20.91
N GLN A 768 -8.26 24.78 -19.85
CA GLN A 768 -9.60 24.61 -19.26
C GLN A 768 -9.70 25.16 -17.83
N THR A 769 -8.58 25.42 -17.16
CA THR A 769 -8.56 25.72 -15.71
C THR A 769 -9.30 27.01 -15.38
N ASP A 770 -8.98 28.13 -16.04
CA ASP A 770 -9.56 29.44 -15.76
C ASP A 770 -11.08 29.49 -15.98
N THR A 771 -11.60 28.63 -16.86
CA THR A 771 -13.04 28.55 -17.16
C THR A 771 -13.77 27.51 -16.32
N GLN A 772 -13.21 26.29 -16.20
CA GLN A 772 -13.93 25.17 -15.59
C GLN A 772 -13.83 25.14 -14.07
N VAL A 773 -12.82 25.78 -13.46
CA VAL A 773 -12.74 25.89 -12.00
C VAL A 773 -13.90 26.73 -11.45
N PRO A 774 -14.15 27.98 -11.91
CA PRO A 774 -15.31 28.76 -11.48
C PRO A 774 -16.64 28.06 -11.77
N ASN A 775 -16.78 27.44 -12.95
CA ASN A 775 -17.99 26.67 -13.29
C ASN A 775 -18.23 25.49 -12.35
N HIS A 776 -17.18 24.79 -11.93
CA HIS A 776 -17.32 23.68 -10.99
C HIS A 776 -17.73 24.19 -9.61
N LEU A 777 -17.14 25.27 -9.11
CA LEU A 777 -17.52 25.88 -7.83
C LEU A 777 -19.00 26.30 -7.83
N PHE A 778 -19.43 27.02 -8.88
CA PHE A 778 -20.84 27.38 -9.03
C PHE A 778 -21.74 26.13 -9.07
N SER A 779 -21.34 25.07 -9.78
CA SER A 779 -22.14 23.83 -9.84
C SER A 779 -22.33 23.13 -8.50
N THR A 780 -21.42 23.34 -7.54
CA THR A 780 -21.51 22.76 -6.20
C THR A 780 -22.39 23.58 -5.25
N GLU A 781 -22.75 24.81 -5.64
CA GLU A 781 -23.66 25.68 -4.89
C GLU A 781 -25.13 25.52 -5.32
N LEU A 782 -25.36 24.85 -6.47
CA LEU A 782 -26.71 24.61 -6.98
C LEU A 782 -27.46 23.59 -6.11
N PRO A 783 -28.79 23.74 -5.94
CA PRO A 783 -29.61 22.79 -5.18
C PRO A 783 -29.51 21.37 -5.74
N VAL A 784 -29.35 20.39 -4.84
CA VAL A 784 -29.37 18.97 -5.22
C VAL A 784 -30.78 18.55 -5.62
N ARG A 785 -30.95 18.12 -6.88
CA ARG A 785 -32.22 17.63 -7.45
C ARG A 785 -32.18 16.16 -7.74
N ASP A 786 -32.24 15.38 -6.68
CA ASP A 786 -32.01 13.94 -6.73
C ASP A 786 -33.33 13.14 -6.76
N ASP A 787 -34.46 13.77 -6.43
CA ASP A 787 -35.82 13.22 -6.34
C ASP A 787 -36.61 13.24 -7.66
N VAL A 788 -36.12 13.95 -8.68
CA VAL A 788 -36.82 14.14 -9.97
C VAL A 788 -37.11 12.81 -10.68
N VAL A 789 -36.20 11.85 -10.58
CA VAL A 789 -36.37 10.50 -11.15
C VAL A 789 -35.83 9.42 -10.21
N PRO A 790 -36.38 8.19 -10.27
CA PRO A 790 -35.87 7.08 -9.48
C PRO A 790 -34.40 6.76 -9.80
N PRO A 791 -33.59 6.37 -8.80
CA PRO A 791 -32.19 6.00 -9.00
C PRO A 791 -32.02 4.65 -9.72
N THR A 792 -33.12 3.93 -9.99
CA THR A 792 -33.16 2.58 -10.58
C THR A 792 -32.88 2.53 -12.08
N THR A 793 -32.43 3.63 -12.68
CA THR A 793 -31.96 3.68 -14.08
C THR A 793 -30.54 4.23 -14.18
N VAL A 794 -29.82 3.90 -15.27
CA VAL A 794 -28.48 4.46 -15.51
C VAL A 794 -28.48 5.99 -15.52
N LYS A 795 -29.51 6.62 -16.11
CA LYS A 795 -29.62 8.09 -16.10
C LYS A 795 -29.94 8.62 -14.70
N GLY A 796 -30.94 8.03 -14.03
CA GLY A 796 -31.44 8.46 -12.73
C GLY A 796 -30.42 8.31 -11.60
N SER A 797 -29.70 7.20 -11.54
CA SER A 797 -28.64 6.97 -10.54
C SER A 797 -27.58 8.07 -10.51
N GLN A 798 -27.32 8.72 -11.65
CA GLN A 798 -26.29 9.74 -11.76
C GLN A 798 -26.74 11.15 -11.36
N PHE A 799 -28.03 11.35 -11.11
CA PHE A 799 -28.52 12.57 -10.45
C PHE A 799 -28.41 12.48 -8.92
N ARG A 800 -28.20 11.28 -8.36
CA ARG A 800 -27.84 11.13 -6.94
C ARG A 800 -26.41 11.59 -6.72
N GLN A 801 -26.19 12.31 -5.62
CA GLN A 801 -24.85 12.73 -5.20
C GLN A 801 -23.95 11.50 -5.03
N PRO A 802 -22.78 11.45 -5.68
CA PRO A 802 -21.78 10.43 -5.37
C PRO A 802 -21.22 10.66 -3.97
N LEU A 803 -21.35 9.67 -3.07
CA LEU A 803 -20.74 9.72 -1.73
C LEU A 803 -19.37 9.04 -1.65
N PHE A 804 -18.75 8.82 -2.82
CA PHE A 804 -17.37 8.38 -2.97
C PHE A 804 -16.72 9.15 -4.11
N GLU A 805 -15.80 10.06 -3.78
CA GLU A 805 -15.25 11.04 -4.73
C GLU A 805 -13.75 11.29 -4.55
N PHE A 806 -13.08 11.57 -5.67
CA PHE A 806 -11.70 12.05 -5.71
C PHE A 806 -10.66 11.17 -5.00
N SER A 807 -10.91 9.85 -4.98
CA SER A 807 -10.02 8.86 -4.34
C SER A 807 -8.60 8.85 -4.91
N GLY A 808 -7.67 8.27 -4.14
CA GLY A 808 -6.27 8.05 -4.55
C GLY A 808 -6.06 6.94 -5.60
N ALA A 809 -7.13 6.41 -6.20
CA ALA A 809 -7.06 5.31 -7.18
C ALA A 809 -6.39 5.73 -8.50
N CYS A 810 -5.89 4.75 -9.25
CA CYS A 810 -5.24 4.96 -10.55
C CYS A 810 -6.17 5.65 -11.57
N PRO A 811 -5.63 6.47 -12.51
CA PRO A 811 -6.41 6.97 -13.63
C PRO A 811 -7.06 5.83 -14.41
N GLY A 812 -8.39 5.80 -14.47
CA GLY A 812 -9.15 4.75 -15.18
C GLY A 812 -9.37 3.45 -14.39
N CYS A 813 -9.14 3.46 -13.06
CA CYS A 813 -9.36 2.31 -12.18
C CYS A 813 -10.72 1.62 -12.44
N GLY A 814 -10.71 0.30 -12.61
CA GLY A 814 -11.92 -0.50 -12.79
C GLY A 814 -12.72 -0.74 -11.51
N GLU A 815 -12.15 -0.50 -10.32
CA GLU A 815 -12.82 -0.80 -9.05
C GLU A 815 -13.81 0.29 -8.61
N THR A 816 -13.37 1.54 -8.64
CA THR A 816 -14.09 2.68 -8.02
C THR A 816 -15.42 3.06 -8.66
N PRO A 817 -15.68 2.85 -9.98
CA PRO A 817 -17.00 3.10 -10.54
C PRO A 817 -18.10 2.27 -9.87
N TYR A 818 -17.81 1.03 -9.46
CA TYR A 818 -18.76 0.17 -8.75
C TYR A 818 -19.08 0.72 -7.35
N ILE A 819 -18.05 1.07 -6.57
CA ILE A 819 -18.22 1.67 -5.23
C ILE A 819 -19.03 2.97 -5.33
N LYS A 820 -18.67 3.86 -6.26
CA LYS A 820 -19.38 5.12 -6.49
C LYS A 820 -20.87 4.88 -6.78
N LEU A 821 -21.20 3.89 -7.61
CA LEU A 821 -22.59 3.58 -7.92
C LEU A 821 -23.33 3.07 -6.67
N ILE A 822 -22.72 2.19 -5.87
CA ILE A 822 -23.32 1.68 -4.64
C ILE A 822 -23.60 2.82 -3.65
N THR A 823 -22.67 3.77 -3.51
CA THR A 823 -22.89 4.92 -2.62
C THR A 823 -23.98 5.87 -3.12
N GLN A 824 -24.18 5.97 -4.45
CA GLN A 824 -25.32 6.70 -5.03
C GLN A 824 -26.67 6.03 -4.78
N LEU A 825 -26.69 4.73 -4.48
CA LEU A 825 -27.92 3.96 -4.24
C LEU A 825 -28.25 3.83 -2.74
N TYR A 826 -27.23 3.66 -1.89
CA TYR A 826 -27.41 3.27 -0.48
C TYR A 826 -26.53 4.04 0.50
N GLY A 827 -25.77 5.03 0.02
CA GLY A 827 -24.67 5.63 0.77
C GLY A 827 -25.10 6.37 2.03
N ASP A 828 -26.33 6.87 2.08
CA ASP A 828 -26.91 7.58 3.23
C ASP A 828 -27.21 6.67 4.44
N ARG A 829 -27.22 5.34 4.24
CA ARG A 829 -27.53 4.36 5.29
C ARG A 829 -26.58 3.17 5.35
N MET A 830 -25.42 3.23 4.69
CA MET A 830 -24.51 2.09 4.60
C MET A 830 -23.38 2.09 5.64
N LEU A 831 -23.01 0.89 6.09
CA LEU A 831 -21.76 0.61 6.82
C LEU A 831 -20.84 -0.19 5.90
N ILE A 832 -19.55 0.11 5.87
CA ILE A 832 -18.56 -0.57 5.03
C ILE A 832 -17.50 -1.24 5.90
N ALA A 833 -17.45 -2.57 5.84
CA ALA A 833 -16.30 -3.38 6.22
C ALA A 833 -15.42 -3.59 4.97
N ASN A 834 -14.22 -2.99 4.96
CA ASN A 834 -13.33 -3.06 3.82
C ASN A 834 -12.08 -3.91 4.11
N ALA A 835 -11.84 -4.94 3.31
CA ALA A 835 -10.63 -5.76 3.39
C ALA A 835 -9.41 -4.92 3.00
N THR A 836 -8.25 -5.24 3.57
CA THR A 836 -6.99 -4.63 3.14
C THR A 836 -6.70 -4.98 1.68
N GLY A 837 -6.43 -3.97 0.85
CA GLY A 837 -6.24 -4.12 -0.60
C GLY A 837 -6.28 -2.78 -1.31
N CYS A 838 -6.40 -2.74 -2.65
CA CYS A 838 -6.57 -1.47 -3.38
C CYS A 838 -7.68 -0.61 -2.77
N SER A 839 -8.83 -1.25 -2.50
CA SER A 839 -10.02 -0.64 -1.92
C SER A 839 -9.80 0.04 -0.58
N SER A 840 -8.93 -0.48 0.29
CA SER A 840 -8.61 0.20 1.55
C SER A 840 -7.57 1.29 1.35
N ILE A 841 -6.64 1.14 0.41
CA ILE A 841 -5.62 2.16 0.14
C ILE A 841 -6.23 3.41 -0.47
N TYR A 842 -6.98 3.31 -1.58
CA TYR A 842 -7.62 4.49 -2.13
C TYR A 842 -8.82 4.96 -1.31
N GLY A 843 -9.38 4.09 -0.45
CA GLY A 843 -10.58 4.33 0.36
C GLY A 843 -10.33 4.92 1.74
N GLY A 844 -9.12 4.75 2.31
CA GLY A 844 -8.82 5.12 3.69
C GLY A 844 -7.34 5.38 3.98
N SER A 845 -6.59 5.98 3.04
CA SER A 845 -5.21 6.44 3.33
C SER A 845 -5.22 7.84 3.92
N ALA A 846 -4.88 7.94 5.21
CA ALA A 846 -4.80 9.22 5.91
C ALA A 846 -3.84 10.19 5.19
N PRO A 847 -4.16 11.50 5.12
CA PRO A 847 -5.31 12.17 5.76
C PRO A 847 -6.58 12.25 4.87
N SER A 848 -6.59 11.57 3.73
CA SER A 848 -7.56 11.82 2.66
C SER A 848 -8.63 10.72 2.58
N CYS A 849 -9.85 11.08 2.95
CA CYS A 849 -11.03 10.21 2.94
C CYS A 849 -11.94 10.57 1.75
N PRO A 850 -12.12 9.67 0.77
CA PRO A 850 -12.99 9.89 -0.39
C PRO A 850 -14.48 9.66 -0.11
N TYR A 851 -14.82 9.00 0.99
CA TYR A 851 -16.21 8.85 1.40
C TYR A 851 -16.71 10.19 1.94
N THR A 852 -17.83 10.69 1.43
CA THR A 852 -18.39 12.00 1.78
C THR A 852 -19.83 11.85 2.26
N VAL A 853 -20.46 12.96 2.63
CA VAL A 853 -21.83 13.04 3.14
C VAL A 853 -22.74 13.80 2.18
N ASN A 854 -24.04 13.54 2.26
CA ASN A 854 -25.08 14.31 1.57
C ASN A 854 -25.39 15.63 2.32
N GLU A 855 -26.38 16.39 1.83
CA GLU A 855 -26.81 17.65 2.46
C GLU A 855 -27.31 17.50 3.91
N ASP A 856 -27.82 16.32 4.29
CA ASP A 856 -28.26 16.01 5.67
C ASP A 856 -27.08 15.63 6.60
N GLY A 857 -25.86 15.55 6.08
CA GLY A 857 -24.69 15.04 6.82
C GLY A 857 -24.62 13.52 6.92
N HIS A 858 -25.44 12.79 6.16
CA HIS A 858 -25.43 11.33 6.11
C HIS A 858 -24.52 10.78 5.01
N GLY A 859 -23.77 9.73 5.32
CA GLY A 859 -22.91 9.07 4.34
C GLY A 859 -22.33 7.75 4.84
N PRO A 860 -21.52 7.06 4.01
CA PRO A 860 -20.98 5.75 4.37
C PRO A 860 -20.06 5.82 5.59
N ALA A 861 -20.34 5.02 6.62
CA ALA A 861 -19.37 4.80 7.70
C ALA A 861 -18.43 3.67 7.29
N TRP A 862 -17.12 3.96 7.24
CA TRP A 862 -16.12 3.06 6.67
C TRP A 862 -15.11 2.61 7.71
N ALA A 863 -14.73 1.33 7.67
CA ALA A 863 -13.63 0.80 8.47
C ALA A 863 -12.87 -0.34 7.75
N ASN A 864 -11.57 -0.43 7.99
CA ASN A 864 -10.73 -1.58 7.64
C ASN A 864 -10.21 -2.23 8.93
N SER A 865 -10.53 -3.52 9.11
CA SER A 865 -9.94 -4.36 10.17
C SER A 865 -8.60 -4.92 9.67
N LEU A 866 -8.58 -6.11 9.08
CA LEU A 866 -7.39 -6.74 8.52
C LEU A 866 -7.64 -7.23 7.08
N PHE A 867 -6.72 -8.03 6.55
CA PHE A 867 -6.86 -8.62 5.21
C PHE A 867 -7.70 -9.90 5.26
N GLU A 868 -7.53 -10.70 6.31
CA GLU A 868 -8.03 -12.05 6.46
C GLU A 868 -9.45 -12.14 7.05
N ASP A 869 -9.94 -11.11 7.76
CA ASP A 869 -11.13 -11.19 8.63
C ASP A 869 -12.34 -10.36 8.16
N ASN A 870 -12.27 -9.79 6.95
CA ASN A 870 -13.21 -8.75 6.56
C ASN A 870 -14.67 -9.19 6.48
N ALA A 871 -14.92 -10.46 6.14
CA ALA A 871 -16.29 -10.99 6.11
C ALA A 871 -16.87 -11.03 7.53
N GLU A 872 -16.09 -11.57 8.47
CA GLU A 872 -16.42 -11.71 9.88
C GLU A 872 -16.58 -10.34 10.53
N TYR A 873 -15.76 -9.38 10.14
CA TYR A 873 -15.88 -7.99 10.58
C TYR A 873 -17.22 -7.37 10.14
N GLY A 874 -17.61 -7.56 8.88
CA GLY A 874 -18.91 -7.15 8.38
C GLY A 874 -20.08 -7.85 9.08
N LEU A 875 -19.96 -9.16 9.34
CA LEU A 875 -20.93 -9.90 10.14
C LEU A 875 -21.06 -9.29 11.56
N GLY A 876 -19.95 -8.96 12.20
CA GLY A 876 -19.94 -8.28 13.49
C GLY A 876 -20.71 -6.95 13.48
N MET A 877 -20.53 -6.14 12.42
CA MET A 877 -21.31 -4.92 12.24
C MET A 877 -22.82 -5.21 12.10
N HIS A 878 -23.19 -6.20 11.29
CA HIS A 878 -24.59 -6.61 11.09
C HIS A 878 -25.25 -7.08 12.40
N LEU A 879 -24.55 -7.90 13.19
CA LEU A 879 -25.04 -8.37 14.49
C LEU A 879 -25.28 -7.19 15.45
N ALA A 880 -24.34 -6.23 15.50
CA ALA A 880 -24.48 -5.04 16.34
C ALA A 880 -25.67 -4.17 15.91
N VAL A 881 -25.82 -3.89 14.61
CA VAL A 881 -26.96 -3.12 14.06
C VAL A 881 -28.27 -3.82 14.41
N THR A 882 -28.38 -5.12 14.13
CA THR A 882 -29.59 -5.91 14.38
C THR A 882 -29.98 -5.86 15.86
N GLN A 883 -29.03 -6.07 16.76
CA GLN A 883 -29.30 -6.03 18.20
C GLN A 883 -29.78 -4.65 18.67
N ARG A 884 -29.18 -3.57 18.16
CA ARG A 884 -29.60 -2.20 18.50
C ARG A 884 -30.98 -1.86 17.94
N ARG A 885 -31.29 -2.30 16.72
CA ARG A 885 -32.63 -2.12 16.11
C ARG A 885 -33.70 -2.95 16.80
N ASN A 886 -33.39 -4.18 17.21
CA ASN A 886 -34.30 -5.00 18.01
C ASN A 886 -34.66 -4.32 19.33
N LYS A 887 -33.67 -3.75 20.03
CA LYS A 887 -33.93 -2.98 21.24
C LYS A 887 -34.80 -1.75 20.95
N LEU A 888 -34.55 -1.03 19.86
CA LEU A 888 -35.41 0.09 19.45
C LEU A 888 -36.85 -0.36 19.17
N ALA A 889 -37.03 -1.48 18.47
CA ALA A 889 -38.35 -2.05 18.21
C ALA A 889 -39.09 -2.44 19.49
N ASP A 890 -38.40 -2.98 20.49
CA ASP A 890 -39.00 -3.27 21.79
C ASP A 890 -39.47 -1.99 22.50
N LEU A 891 -38.65 -0.93 22.49
CA LEU A 891 -39.02 0.37 23.05
C LEU A 891 -40.23 0.97 22.33
N VAL A 892 -40.29 0.87 21.00
CA VAL A 892 -41.44 1.32 20.19
C VAL A 892 -42.70 0.53 20.53
N ARG A 893 -42.62 -0.81 20.68
CA ARG A 893 -43.73 -1.65 21.12
C ARG A 893 -44.23 -1.29 22.52
N GLU A 894 -43.34 -0.90 23.42
CA GLU A 894 -43.70 -0.39 24.74
C GLU A 894 -44.38 1.00 24.62
N ALA A 895 -43.87 1.87 23.75
CA ALA A 895 -44.40 3.22 23.55
C ALA A 895 -45.82 3.24 22.97
N LEU A 896 -46.19 2.24 22.15
CA LEU A 896 -47.56 2.07 21.66
C LEU A 896 -48.61 1.95 22.77
N LYS A 897 -48.21 1.52 23.98
CA LYS A 897 -49.08 1.39 25.17
C LYS A 897 -49.28 2.70 25.93
N LEU A 898 -48.49 3.74 25.61
CA LEU A 898 -48.55 5.03 26.27
C LEU A 898 -49.70 5.90 25.73
N ASP A 899 -50.04 6.94 26.47
CA ASP A 899 -50.92 8.02 26.00
C ASP A 899 -50.08 9.05 25.24
N ILE A 900 -50.01 8.89 23.91
CA ILE A 900 -49.25 9.70 22.93
C ILE A 900 -50.15 9.97 21.72
N ALA A 901 -49.82 10.98 20.90
CA ALA A 901 -50.58 11.31 19.70
C ALA A 901 -50.83 10.10 18.79
N ARG A 902 -52.02 10.06 18.18
CA ARG A 902 -52.46 8.96 17.34
C ARG A 902 -51.56 8.81 16.11
N GLU A 903 -51.18 9.93 15.51
CA GLU A 903 -50.32 10.01 14.34
C GLU A 903 -48.94 9.41 14.62
N LEU A 904 -48.40 9.62 15.84
CA LEU A 904 -47.15 9.00 16.28
C LEU A 904 -47.30 7.48 16.49
N LYS A 905 -48.44 7.01 17.04
CA LYS A 905 -48.73 5.56 17.14
C LYS A 905 -48.83 4.90 15.76
N GLU A 906 -49.49 5.55 14.81
CA GLU A 906 -49.61 5.07 13.44
C GLU A 906 -48.21 4.97 12.78
N ALA A 907 -47.37 6.00 12.94
CA ALA A 907 -46.00 5.98 12.43
C ALA A 907 -45.14 4.87 13.08
N PHE A 908 -45.26 4.67 14.39
CA PHE A 908 -44.60 3.56 15.09
C PHE A 908 -45.05 2.18 14.58
N GLN A 909 -46.35 1.98 14.36
CA GLN A 909 -46.86 0.71 13.84
C GLN A 909 -46.36 0.44 12.42
N LEU A 910 -46.45 1.44 11.53
CA LEU A 910 -45.96 1.33 10.15
C LEU A 910 -44.46 1.05 10.10
N TRP A 911 -43.69 1.67 10.98
CA TRP A 911 -42.25 1.40 11.07
C TRP A 911 -41.95 -0.03 11.55
N LEU A 912 -42.71 -0.56 12.52
CA LEU A 912 -42.56 -1.95 12.96
C LEU A 912 -42.92 -2.94 11.84
N ASP A 913 -43.95 -2.66 11.05
CA ASP A 913 -44.39 -3.51 9.95
C ASP A 913 -43.37 -3.56 8.79
N HIS A 914 -42.58 -2.49 8.63
CA HIS A 914 -41.58 -2.34 7.57
C HIS A 914 -40.14 -2.22 8.09
N LEU A 915 -39.85 -2.83 9.25
CA LEU A 915 -38.56 -2.73 9.93
C LEU A 915 -37.39 -3.15 9.04
N GLU A 916 -37.56 -4.21 8.23
CA GLU A 916 -36.52 -4.80 7.40
C GLU A 916 -36.46 -4.27 5.96
N GLU A 917 -37.20 -3.20 5.67
CA GLU A 917 -37.24 -2.54 4.37
C GLU A 917 -36.50 -1.20 4.42
N GLY A 918 -35.43 -1.05 3.61
CA GLY A 918 -34.57 0.15 3.60
C GLY A 918 -35.33 1.46 3.41
N GLU A 919 -35.97 1.64 2.26
CA GLU A 919 -36.70 2.87 1.92
C GLU A 919 -37.92 3.12 2.81
N LYS A 920 -38.64 2.07 3.19
CA LYS A 920 -39.84 2.20 4.04
C LYS A 920 -39.50 2.53 5.49
N SER A 921 -38.49 1.89 6.06
CA SER A 921 -38.00 2.27 7.40
C SER A 921 -37.44 3.69 7.42
N LYS A 922 -36.86 4.20 6.31
CA LYS A 922 -36.46 5.59 6.15
C LYS A 922 -37.67 6.54 6.15
N GLU A 923 -38.66 6.26 5.31
CA GLU A 923 -39.90 7.04 5.20
C GLU A 923 -40.60 7.19 6.57
N TYR A 924 -40.84 6.07 7.27
CA TYR A 924 -41.52 6.08 8.56
C TYR A 924 -40.63 6.55 9.70
N GLY A 925 -39.32 6.31 9.63
CA GLY A 925 -38.34 6.81 10.59
C GLY A 925 -38.28 8.34 10.60
N GLY A 926 -38.27 8.98 9.43
CA GLY A 926 -38.34 10.44 9.31
C GLY A 926 -39.61 11.01 9.95
N LYS A 927 -40.77 10.41 9.63
CA LYS A 927 -42.06 10.77 10.24
C LYS A 927 -42.05 10.59 11.77
N ILE A 928 -41.45 9.52 12.27
CA ILE A 928 -41.29 9.30 13.71
C ILE A 928 -40.45 10.40 14.34
N ALA A 929 -39.31 10.76 13.75
CA ALA A 929 -38.43 11.80 14.29
C ALA A 929 -39.18 13.15 14.43
N GLU A 930 -39.85 13.59 13.37
CA GLU A 930 -40.64 14.83 13.37
C GLU A 930 -41.78 14.80 14.41
N LEU A 931 -42.57 13.72 14.42
CA LEU A 931 -43.72 13.60 15.33
C LEU A 931 -43.29 13.41 16.79
N LEU A 932 -42.16 12.74 17.04
CA LEU A 932 -41.62 12.53 18.37
C LEU A 932 -41.09 13.83 18.97
N GLU A 933 -40.40 14.66 18.18
CA GLU A 933 -39.96 15.99 18.62
C GLU A 933 -41.15 16.90 18.94
N ALA A 934 -42.18 16.91 18.08
CA ALA A 934 -43.41 17.65 18.33
C ALA A 934 -44.12 17.18 19.61
N GLU A 935 -44.28 15.86 19.79
CA GLU A 935 -44.88 15.25 20.99
C GLU A 935 -44.10 15.63 22.27
N LEU A 936 -42.77 15.68 22.22
CA LEU A 936 -41.95 16.08 23.36
C LEU A 936 -42.09 17.58 23.69
N PHE A 937 -42.30 18.43 22.68
CA PHE A 937 -42.41 19.88 22.85
C PHE A 937 -43.81 20.33 23.30
N GLU A 938 -44.87 19.73 22.75
CA GLU A 938 -46.25 20.18 22.97
C GLU A 938 -46.89 19.68 24.27
N ARG A 939 -46.28 18.69 24.93
CA ARG A 939 -46.85 18.11 26.16
C ARG A 939 -46.77 19.07 27.34
N LYS A 940 -47.91 19.24 28.01
CA LYS A 940 -48.05 19.99 29.28
C LYS A 940 -47.55 19.21 30.50
N THR A 941 -47.29 17.91 30.36
CA THR A 941 -46.78 17.02 31.41
C THR A 941 -45.45 16.43 30.99
N PRO A 942 -44.54 16.08 31.93
CA PRO A 942 -43.25 15.49 31.57
C PRO A 942 -43.44 14.25 30.68
N ALA A 943 -42.76 14.24 29.54
CA ALA A 943 -42.80 13.11 28.62
C ALA A 943 -42.24 11.84 29.30
N PRO A 944 -42.79 10.65 29.02
CA PRO A 944 -42.24 9.40 29.52
C PRO A 944 -40.77 9.24 29.10
N ALA A 945 -39.91 8.79 30.01
CA ALA A 945 -38.48 8.55 29.74
C ALA A 945 -38.24 7.69 28.48
N LEU A 946 -39.18 6.78 28.20
CA LEU A 946 -39.19 5.93 27.02
C LEU A 946 -39.13 6.70 25.69
N LEU A 947 -39.79 7.86 25.57
CA LEU A 947 -39.78 8.66 24.35
C LEU A 947 -38.40 9.30 24.10
N TYR A 948 -37.72 9.75 25.16
CA TYR A 948 -36.33 10.19 25.07
C TYR A 948 -35.38 9.04 24.72
N ASP A 949 -35.62 7.83 25.24
CA ASP A 949 -34.82 6.66 24.89
C ASP A 949 -34.93 6.27 23.41
N ILE A 950 -36.12 6.42 22.82
CA ILE A 950 -36.36 6.25 21.37
C ILE A 950 -35.68 7.37 20.59
N LEU A 951 -35.82 8.64 21.00
CA LEU A 951 -35.19 9.78 20.34
C LEU A 951 -33.66 9.66 20.32
N ASN A 952 -33.05 9.26 21.43
CA ASN A 952 -31.60 9.03 21.56
C ASN A 952 -31.09 7.83 20.71
N ARG A 953 -31.98 7.13 20.01
CA ARG A 953 -31.70 5.99 19.12
C ARG A 953 -32.32 6.19 17.73
N SER A 954 -32.68 7.43 17.38
CA SER A 954 -33.29 7.77 16.09
C SER A 954 -32.37 7.40 14.91
N ASP A 955 -31.06 7.38 15.15
CA ASP A 955 -30.04 6.90 14.22
C ASP A 955 -30.26 5.45 13.76
N TYR A 956 -31.03 4.64 14.49
CA TYR A 956 -31.38 3.25 14.15
C TYR A 956 -32.81 3.05 13.60
N LEU A 957 -33.60 4.11 13.43
CA LEU A 957 -34.90 4.02 12.77
C LEU A 957 -34.74 3.50 11.34
N VAL A 958 -33.82 4.08 10.58
CA VAL A 958 -33.50 3.63 9.22
C VAL A 958 -32.72 2.32 9.24
N LYS A 959 -33.17 1.30 8.48
CA LYS A 959 -32.40 0.06 8.27
C LYS A 959 -31.04 0.39 7.66
N LYS A 960 -29.97 -0.11 8.27
CA LYS A 960 -28.62 0.04 7.73
C LYS A 960 -28.32 -1.03 6.69
N SER A 961 -27.59 -0.65 5.64
CA SER A 961 -27.09 -1.56 4.61
C SER A 961 -25.64 -1.93 4.94
N VAL A 962 -25.38 -3.17 5.34
CA VAL A 962 -24.00 -3.61 5.67
C VAL A 962 -23.33 -4.13 4.41
N TRP A 963 -22.23 -3.49 4.03
CA TRP A 963 -21.44 -3.82 2.86
C TRP A 963 -20.04 -4.32 3.23
N VAL A 964 -19.63 -5.41 2.60
CA VAL A 964 -18.33 -6.04 2.77
C VAL A 964 -17.56 -5.93 1.46
N PHE A 965 -16.62 -4.98 1.39
CA PHE A 965 -15.83 -4.71 0.20
C PHE A 965 -14.46 -5.38 0.26
N GLY A 966 -14.03 -6.02 -0.83
CA GLY A 966 -12.64 -6.46 -0.94
C GLY A 966 -12.27 -6.91 -2.35
N GLY A 967 -10.96 -7.02 -2.59
CA GLY A 967 -10.44 -7.52 -3.86
C GLY A 967 -10.49 -9.05 -3.97
N ASP A 968 -10.11 -9.57 -5.13
CA ASP A 968 -10.09 -11.02 -5.35
C ASP A 968 -9.12 -11.77 -4.42
N GLY A 969 -7.97 -11.19 -4.07
CA GLY A 969 -7.04 -11.84 -3.15
C GLY A 969 -7.58 -12.07 -1.74
N TRP A 970 -8.51 -11.23 -1.29
CA TRP A 970 -9.22 -11.52 -0.04
C TRP A 970 -10.23 -12.66 -0.24
N ALA A 971 -11.16 -12.49 -1.18
CA ALA A 971 -12.32 -13.36 -1.32
C ALA A 971 -11.98 -14.79 -1.81
N TYR A 972 -10.96 -14.92 -2.66
CA TYR A 972 -10.60 -16.21 -3.26
C TYR A 972 -9.56 -16.97 -2.45
N ASP A 973 -8.69 -16.25 -1.72
CA ASP A 973 -7.52 -16.77 -1.03
C ASP A 973 -7.61 -16.63 0.49
N ILE A 974 -7.10 -15.54 1.07
CA ILE A 974 -6.83 -15.46 2.53
C ILE A 974 -8.08 -15.39 3.39
N GLY A 975 -9.09 -14.63 2.95
CA GLY A 975 -10.36 -14.47 3.67
C GLY A 975 -11.45 -15.41 3.19
N TYR A 976 -11.15 -16.36 2.29
CA TYR A 976 -12.16 -17.24 1.72
C TYR A 976 -12.87 -18.08 2.78
N GLY A 977 -12.16 -18.60 3.79
CA GLY A 977 -12.79 -19.39 4.86
C GLY A 977 -13.80 -18.57 5.67
N GLY A 978 -13.45 -17.32 5.99
CA GLY A 978 -14.34 -16.36 6.63
C GLY A 978 -15.54 -15.98 5.76
N LEU A 979 -15.28 -15.67 4.49
CA LEU A 979 -16.33 -15.38 3.50
C LEU A 979 -17.32 -16.52 3.36
N ASP A 980 -16.84 -17.76 3.18
CA ASP A 980 -17.67 -18.96 3.08
C ASP A 980 -18.52 -19.16 4.34
N HIS A 981 -17.93 -18.98 5.52
CA HIS A 981 -18.67 -19.07 6.77
C HIS A 981 -19.77 -18.00 6.87
N VAL A 982 -19.45 -16.75 6.56
CA VAL A 982 -20.40 -15.64 6.69
C VAL A 982 -21.57 -15.79 5.72
N ILE A 983 -21.34 -16.15 4.45
CA ILE A 983 -22.46 -16.42 3.53
C ILE A 983 -23.27 -17.65 3.96
N ALA A 984 -22.66 -18.64 4.61
CA ALA A 984 -23.38 -19.81 5.11
C ALA A 984 -24.33 -19.49 6.27
N THR A 985 -24.08 -18.41 7.04
CA THR A 985 -24.91 -18.04 8.20
C THR A 985 -26.31 -17.54 7.87
N GLY A 986 -26.54 -17.08 6.64
CA GLY A 986 -27.84 -16.55 6.22
C GLY A 986 -28.13 -15.10 6.65
N HIS A 987 -27.18 -14.40 7.26
CA HIS A 987 -27.35 -13.00 7.64
C HIS A 987 -27.40 -12.04 6.44
N ASP A 988 -28.16 -10.94 6.58
CA ASP A 988 -28.31 -9.88 5.57
C ASP A 988 -27.05 -9.00 5.51
N VAL A 989 -26.10 -9.44 4.68
CA VAL A 989 -24.84 -8.76 4.38
C VAL A 989 -24.58 -8.74 2.88
N ASN A 990 -24.13 -7.60 2.36
CA ASN A 990 -23.87 -7.39 0.93
C ASN A 990 -22.37 -7.41 0.65
N ILE A 991 -21.88 -8.44 -0.03
CA ILE A 991 -20.47 -8.63 -0.33
C ILE A 991 -20.17 -8.20 -1.77
N LEU A 992 -19.23 -7.27 -1.93
CA LEU A 992 -18.69 -6.87 -3.22
C LEU A 992 -17.24 -7.34 -3.36
N VAL A 993 -17.02 -8.25 -4.30
CA VAL A 993 -15.69 -8.68 -4.72
C VAL A 993 -15.29 -7.92 -5.97
N LEU A 994 -14.27 -7.07 -5.83
CA LEU A 994 -13.65 -6.32 -6.91
C LEU A 994 -12.57 -7.20 -7.56
N ASP A 995 -12.98 -7.98 -8.56
CA ASP A 995 -12.16 -9.04 -9.13
C ASP A 995 -11.21 -8.48 -10.21
N THR A 996 -9.98 -8.20 -9.76
CA THR A 996 -8.89 -7.75 -10.63
C THR A 996 -8.05 -8.91 -11.15
N GLU A 997 -8.37 -10.14 -10.77
CA GLU A 997 -7.66 -11.35 -11.19
C GLU A 997 -6.18 -11.45 -10.75
N VAL A 998 -5.72 -10.56 -9.87
CA VAL A 998 -4.37 -10.50 -9.32
C VAL A 998 -4.38 -9.73 -8.00
N TYR A 999 -3.34 -9.84 -7.19
CA TYR A 999 -3.16 -8.98 -6.03
C TYR A 999 -2.64 -7.60 -6.46
N SER A 1000 -3.55 -6.79 -6.99
CA SER A 1000 -3.27 -5.45 -7.51
C SER A 1000 -2.58 -4.56 -6.46
N ASN A 1001 -3.04 -4.66 -5.20
CA ASN A 1001 -2.35 -4.31 -3.95
C ASN A 1001 -0.83 -4.10 -4.07
N THR A 1002 -0.21 -5.27 -4.12
CA THR A 1002 1.16 -5.55 -3.71
C THR A 1002 2.10 -5.73 -4.89
N GLY A 1003 1.64 -5.46 -6.12
CA GLY A 1003 2.46 -5.53 -7.34
C GLY A 1003 1.93 -6.44 -8.44
N GLY A 1004 0.76 -7.06 -8.26
CA GLY A 1004 0.16 -7.97 -9.25
C GLY A 1004 0.66 -9.41 -9.10
N GLN A 1005 0.62 -9.93 -7.87
CA GLN A 1005 0.82 -11.36 -7.61
C GLN A 1005 -0.36 -12.20 -8.09
N SER A 1006 -0.08 -13.47 -8.38
CA SER A 1006 -1.07 -14.49 -8.66
C SER A 1006 -2.09 -14.58 -7.51
N SER A 1007 -3.30 -14.97 -7.85
CA SER A 1007 -4.39 -15.28 -6.92
C SER A 1007 -5.10 -16.54 -7.39
N LYS A 1008 -5.96 -17.13 -6.55
CA LYS A 1008 -6.86 -18.20 -7.04
C LYS A 1008 -7.86 -17.69 -8.08
N SER A 1009 -8.05 -16.38 -8.19
CA SER A 1009 -8.89 -15.75 -9.20
C SER A 1009 -8.12 -15.51 -10.52
N THR A 1010 -6.78 -15.59 -10.53
CA THR A 1010 -5.96 -15.49 -11.74
C THR A 1010 -6.29 -16.62 -12.73
N PRO A 1011 -6.52 -16.30 -14.01
CA PRO A 1011 -6.91 -17.25 -15.07
C PRO A 1011 -5.72 -18.06 -15.61
N THR A 1012 -6.03 -19.15 -16.33
CA THR A 1012 -5.03 -19.95 -17.04
C THR A 1012 -4.26 -19.08 -18.04
N GLY A 1013 -2.93 -19.17 -18.05
CA GLY A 1013 -2.06 -18.50 -19.02
C GLY A 1013 -1.71 -17.05 -18.72
N ALA A 1014 -2.34 -16.42 -17.72
CA ALA A 1014 -1.94 -15.08 -17.29
C ALA A 1014 -0.59 -15.13 -16.56
N VAL A 1015 0.28 -14.18 -16.89
CA VAL A 1015 1.54 -13.92 -16.20
C VAL A 1015 1.27 -12.93 -15.07
N ALA A 1016 1.64 -13.36 -13.86
CA ALA A 1016 1.63 -12.57 -12.65
C ALA A 1016 2.89 -12.92 -11.84
N LYS A 1017 3.19 -12.16 -10.79
CA LYS A 1017 4.23 -12.58 -9.84
C LYS A 1017 3.81 -13.90 -9.17
N PHE A 1018 4.74 -14.83 -8.96
CA PHE A 1018 4.49 -16.25 -8.57
C PHE A 1018 3.81 -17.11 -9.64
N ALA A 1019 3.64 -16.56 -10.84
CA ALA A 1019 3.21 -17.25 -12.05
C ALA A 1019 4.00 -16.70 -13.26
N ALA A 1020 5.32 -16.53 -13.11
CA ALA A 1020 6.18 -15.90 -14.11
C ALA A 1020 6.14 -16.60 -15.49
N SER A 1021 5.91 -17.92 -15.51
CA SER A 1021 5.76 -18.73 -16.71
C SER A 1021 4.30 -18.92 -17.17
N GLY A 1022 3.38 -18.09 -16.69
CA GLY A 1022 1.94 -18.22 -16.91
C GLY A 1022 1.29 -19.23 -15.96
N LYS A 1023 0.14 -18.87 -15.40
CA LYS A 1023 -0.57 -19.71 -14.43
C LYS A 1023 -1.12 -20.99 -15.09
N PRO A 1024 -0.79 -22.20 -14.60
CA PRO A 1024 -1.23 -23.44 -15.24
C PRO A 1024 -2.67 -23.86 -14.88
N THR A 1025 -3.15 -23.42 -13.72
CA THR A 1025 -4.48 -23.78 -13.19
C THR A 1025 -5.54 -22.77 -13.59
N ARG A 1026 -6.76 -23.26 -13.83
CA ARG A 1026 -7.92 -22.40 -14.12
C ARG A 1026 -8.29 -21.50 -12.94
N LYS A 1027 -9.02 -20.42 -13.23
CA LYS A 1027 -9.66 -19.55 -12.23
C LYS A 1027 -10.57 -20.38 -11.32
N LYS A 1028 -10.49 -20.17 -9.99
CA LYS A 1028 -11.44 -20.72 -9.01
C LYS A 1028 -12.83 -20.12 -9.28
N ASP A 1029 -13.86 -20.95 -9.30
CA ASP A 1029 -15.23 -20.50 -9.59
C ASP A 1029 -15.97 -20.18 -8.28
N LEU A 1030 -15.68 -19.02 -7.70
CA LEU A 1030 -16.25 -18.58 -6.41
C LEU A 1030 -17.77 -18.47 -6.46
N GLY A 1031 -18.31 -17.87 -7.52
CA GLY A 1031 -19.76 -17.69 -7.65
C GLY A 1031 -20.49 -19.03 -7.72
N ARG A 1032 -19.95 -20.02 -8.47
CA ARG A 1032 -20.54 -21.37 -8.48
C ARG A 1032 -20.42 -22.09 -7.14
N MET A 1033 -19.35 -21.89 -6.38
CA MET A 1033 -19.23 -22.44 -5.02
C MET A 1033 -20.31 -21.85 -4.11
N ALA A 1034 -20.49 -20.53 -4.10
CA ALA A 1034 -21.51 -19.86 -3.29
C ALA A 1034 -22.94 -20.29 -3.67
N MET A 1035 -23.23 -20.47 -4.97
CA MET A 1035 -24.53 -20.95 -5.44
C MET A 1035 -24.92 -22.34 -4.91
N THR A 1036 -23.96 -23.15 -4.44
CA THR A 1036 -24.28 -24.49 -3.90
C THR A 1036 -25.07 -24.45 -2.60
N TYR A 1037 -25.00 -23.37 -1.83
CA TYR A 1037 -25.85 -23.17 -0.63
C TYR A 1037 -27.34 -23.05 -1.01
N GLY A 1038 -27.64 -22.45 -2.16
CA GLY A 1038 -29.00 -22.28 -2.66
C GLY A 1038 -29.80 -21.13 -2.03
N TYR A 1039 -29.33 -20.56 -0.92
CA TYR A 1039 -29.92 -19.40 -0.21
C TYR A 1039 -29.00 -18.18 -0.18
N VAL A 1040 -28.00 -18.14 -1.06
CA VAL A 1040 -27.10 -17.00 -1.22
C VAL A 1040 -27.43 -16.34 -2.56
N TYR A 1041 -27.71 -15.04 -2.57
CA TYR A 1041 -27.83 -14.31 -3.82
C TYR A 1041 -26.43 -14.16 -4.44
N VAL A 1042 -26.25 -14.52 -5.71
CA VAL A 1042 -24.93 -14.46 -6.37
C VAL A 1042 -25.05 -13.78 -7.73
N ALA A 1043 -24.22 -12.78 -8.01
CA ALA A 1043 -24.17 -12.13 -9.32
C ALA A 1043 -22.74 -11.94 -9.83
N SER A 1044 -22.55 -12.16 -11.13
CA SER A 1044 -21.34 -11.77 -11.86
C SER A 1044 -21.66 -10.57 -12.76
N VAL A 1045 -20.92 -9.48 -12.60
CA VAL A 1045 -21.20 -8.19 -13.24
C VAL A 1045 -19.97 -7.62 -13.94
N ALA A 1046 -20.20 -6.83 -14.99
CA ALA A 1046 -19.18 -6.03 -15.67
C ALA A 1046 -19.84 -4.74 -16.21
N MET A 1047 -19.48 -3.60 -15.61
CA MET A 1047 -20.07 -2.28 -15.88
C MET A 1047 -19.99 -1.89 -17.36
N GLY A 1048 -18.82 -2.06 -17.97
CA GLY A 1048 -18.55 -1.70 -19.35
C GLY A 1048 -19.30 -2.57 -20.35
N ALA A 1049 -19.61 -3.82 -19.98
CA ALA A 1049 -20.42 -4.72 -20.80
C ALA A 1049 -21.91 -4.40 -20.72
N ASN A 1050 -22.48 -4.25 -19.51
CA ASN A 1050 -23.92 -3.99 -19.36
C ASN A 1050 -24.26 -3.25 -18.06
N LYS A 1051 -24.39 -1.92 -18.18
CA LYS A 1051 -24.76 -1.01 -17.07
C LYS A 1051 -26.13 -1.32 -16.44
N ASN A 1052 -27.10 -1.78 -17.24
CA ASN A 1052 -28.43 -2.12 -16.74
C ASN A 1052 -28.42 -3.44 -15.95
N GLN A 1053 -27.61 -4.42 -16.39
CA GLN A 1053 -27.45 -5.68 -15.66
C GLN A 1053 -26.76 -5.46 -14.31
N LEU A 1054 -25.73 -4.61 -14.27
CA LEU A 1054 -25.10 -4.21 -13.00
C LEU A 1054 -26.13 -3.57 -12.06
N LEU A 1055 -26.88 -2.58 -12.54
CA LEU A 1055 -27.86 -1.87 -11.71
C LEU A 1055 -28.94 -2.83 -11.18
N LYS A 1056 -29.44 -3.73 -12.04
CA LYS A 1056 -30.38 -4.77 -11.65
C LYS A 1056 -29.80 -5.68 -10.57
N ALA A 1057 -28.55 -6.14 -10.74
CA ALA A 1057 -27.89 -7.02 -9.78
C ALA A 1057 -27.71 -6.37 -8.41
N LEU A 1058 -27.36 -5.07 -8.35
CA LEU A 1058 -27.22 -4.33 -7.10
C LEU A 1058 -28.56 -4.16 -6.37
N LEU A 1059 -29.62 -3.79 -7.10
CA LEU A 1059 -30.97 -3.64 -6.55
C LEU A 1059 -31.51 -4.98 -6.00
N GLU A 1060 -31.29 -6.07 -6.72
CA GLU A 1060 -31.73 -7.40 -6.31
C GLU A 1060 -30.93 -7.91 -5.10
N ALA A 1061 -29.60 -7.68 -5.07
CA ALA A 1061 -28.73 -8.08 -3.98
C ALA A 1061 -29.07 -7.36 -2.66
N GLU A 1062 -29.18 -6.03 -2.67
CA GLU A 1062 -29.40 -5.26 -1.44
C GLU A 1062 -30.81 -5.45 -0.87
N SER A 1063 -31.78 -5.75 -1.74
CA SER A 1063 -33.16 -6.06 -1.31
C SER A 1063 -33.33 -7.50 -0.84
N TYR A 1064 -32.36 -8.38 -1.06
CA TYR A 1064 -32.43 -9.75 -0.59
C TYR A 1064 -32.18 -9.79 0.92
N GLN A 1065 -33.14 -10.33 1.69
CA GLN A 1065 -33.01 -10.46 3.16
C GLN A 1065 -32.15 -11.67 3.51
N GLY A 1066 -30.87 -11.60 3.15
CA GLY A 1066 -29.92 -12.69 3.30
C GLY A 1066 -28.56 -12.33 2.68
N PRO A 1067 -27.64 -13.29 2.60
CA PRO A 1067 -26.30 -13.04 2.13
C PRO A 1067 -26.29 -12.83 0.62
N SER A 1068 -25.63 -11.75 0.18
CA SER A 1068 -25.49 -11.38 -1.22
C SER A 1068 -24.03 -11.31 -1.62
N LEU A 1069 -23.64 -11.94 -2.72
CA LEU A 1069 -22.29 -11.95 -3.28
C LEU A 1069 -22.30 -11.41 -4.71
N ILE A 1070 -21.66 -10.25 -4.91
CA ILE A 1070 -21.48 -9.62 -6.21
C ILE A 1070 -20.00 -9.69 -6.59
N ILE A 1071 -19.70 -10.33 -7.72
CA ILE A 1071 -18.35 -10.44 -8.27
C ILE A 1071 -18.26 -9.53 -9.49
N ALA A 1072 -17.51 -8.44 -9.37
CA ALA A 1072 -17.38 -7.41 -10.39
C ALA A 1072 -16.04 -7.49 -11.09
N TYR A 1073 -16.02 -7.63 -12.42
CA TYR A 1073 -14.77 -7.56 -13.19
C TYR A 1073 -14.20 -6.14 -13.14
N ALA A 1074 -12.98 -6.01 -12.63
CA ALA A 1074 -12.32 -4.73 -12.40
C ALA A 1074 -11.00 -4.66 -13.18
N PRO A 1075 -10.97 -4.02 -14.37
CA PRO A 1075 -9.74 -3.84 -15.12
C PRO A 1075 -8.69 -3.05 -14.32
N CYS A 1076 -7.44 -3.49 -14.43
CA CYS A 1076 -6.34 -2.98 -13.62
C CYS A 1076 -5.10 -2.66 -14.47
N ILE A 1077 -4.27 -1.72 -14.00
CA ILE A 1077 -2.97 -1.43 -14.60
C ILE A 1077 -2.07 -2.67 -14.68
N ASN A 1078 -2.25 -3.64 -13.78
CA ASN A 1078 -1.51 -4.90 -13.77
C ASN A 1078 -1.88 -5.83 -14.94
N HIS A 1079 -3.01 -5.60 -15.62
CA HIS A 1079 -3.33 -6.29 -16.87
C HIS A 1079 -2.47 -5.78 -18.04
N GLY A 1080 -1.94 -4.56 -17.90
CA GLY A 1080 -1.14 -3.86 -18.90
C GLY A 1080 -1.94 -3.45 -20.12
N ILE A 1081 -3.07 -2.79 -19.87
CA ILE A 1081 -3.99 -2.25 -20.87
C ILE A 1081 -3.93 -0.72 -20.91
N ASN A 1082 -4.53 -0.12 -21.93
CA ASN A 1082 -4.80 1.31 -21.92
C ASN A 1082 -6.01 1.60 -21.00
N MET A 1083 -5.75 2.11 -19.80
CA MET A 1083 -6.80 2.37 -18.79
C MET A 1083 -7.85 3.40 -19.22
N GLY A 1084 -7.61 4.18 -20.29
CA GLY A 1084 -8.64 5.03 -20.88
C GLY A 1084 -9.74 4.29 -21.64
N ARG A 1085 -9.54 2.98 -21.85
CA ARG A 1085 -10.48 2.05 -22.47
C ARG A 1085 -10.89 0.93 -21.52
N SER A 1086 -10.75 1.13 -20.20
CA SER A 1086 -11.09 0.16 -19.16
C SER A 1086 -12.52 -0.40 -19.34
N GLN A 1087 -13.50 0.48 -19.59
CA GLN A 1087 -14.88 0.08 -19.85
C GLN A 1087 -15.06 -0.75 -21.13
N ASN A 1088 -14.27 -0.45 -22.17
CA ASN A 1088 -14.28 -1.26 -23.39
C ASN A 1088 -13.66 -2.65 -23.14
N GLU A 1089 -12.64 -2.75 -22.28
CA GLU A 1089 -12.04 -4.03 -21.91
C GLU A 1089 -13.03 -4.95 -21.20
N GLU A 1090 -13.82 -4.41 -20.26
CA GLU A 1090 -14.91 -5.16 -19.62
C GLU A 1090 -15.94 -5.68 -20.63
N LYS A 1091 -16.27 -4.85 -21.65
CA LYS A 1091 -17.17 -5.25 -22.71
C LYS A 1091 -16.60 -6.40 -23.54
N LEU A 1092 -15.34 -6.31 -23.96
CA LEU A 1092 -14.67 -7.36 -24.74
C LEU A 1092 -14.52 -8.66 -23.95
N ALA A 1093 -14.25 -8.58 -22.64
CA ALA A 1093 -14.20 -9.73 -21.75
C ALA A 1093 -15.52 -10.52 -21.74
N VAL A 1094 -16.67 -9.81 -21.70
CA VAL A 1094 -17.97 -10.47 -21.76
C VAL A 1094 -18.29 -11.00 -23.16
N GLU A 1095 -18.05 -10.20 -24.21
CA GLU A 1095 -18.35 -10.58 -25.60
C GLU A 1095 -17.59 -11.84 -26.02
N THR A 1096 -16.35 -12.01 -25.56
CA THR A 1096 -15.49 -13.17 -25.87
C THR A 1096 -15.73 -14.39 -24.98
N GLY A 1097 -16.66 -14.32 -24.02
CA GLY A 1097 -16.93 -15.39 -23.05
C GLY A 1097 -15.93 -15.49 -21.90
N TYR A 1098 -14.89 -14.64 -21.89
CA TYR A 1098 -13.89 -14.59 -20.83
C TYR A 1098 -14.51 -14.28 -19.45
N TRP A 1099 -15.54 -13.43 -19.41
CA TRP A 1099 -16.29 -13.11 -18.20
C TRP A 1099 -17.81 -13.28 -18.42
N PRO A 1100 -18.45 -14.34 -17.92
CA PRO A 1100 -19.89 -14.52 -18.05
C PRO A 1100 -20.66 -13.61 -17.09
N LEU A 1101 -21.80 -13.07 -17.53
CA LEU A 1101 -22.73 -12.30 -16.69
C LEU A 1101 -23.89 -13.19 -16.29
N TYR A 1102 -24.17 -13.29 -15.00
CA TYR A 1102 -25.27 -14.10 -14.47
C TYR A 1102 -25.76 -13.57 -13.13
N ARG A 1103 -26.95 -14.00 -12.74
CA ARG A 1103 -27.56 -13.78 -11.42
C ARG A 1103 -28.20 -15.07 -10.93
N PHE A 1104 -28.04 -15.36 -9.65
CA PHE A 1104 -28.70 -16.42 -8.92
C PHE A 1104 -29.51 -15.77 -7.81
N ASP A 1105 -30.84 -15.78 -7.93
CA ASP A 1105 -31.74 -15.20 -6.94
C ASP A 1105 -32.55 -16.31 -6.24
N PRO A 1106 -32.25 -16.60 -4.95
CA PRO A 1106 -32.96 -17.62 -4.18
C PRO A 1106 -34.48 -17.42 -4.14
N ARG A 1107 -34.98 -16.18 -4.20
CA ARG A 1107 -36.42 -15.87 -4.13
C ARG A 1107 -37.21 -16.48 -5.30
N LEU A 1108 -36.59 -16.56 -6.48
CA LEU A 1108 -37.24 -17.16 -7.65
C LEU A 1108 -37.57 -18.65 -7.44
N LYS A 1109 -36.79 -19.35 -6.61
CA LYS A 1109 -37.07 -20.74 -6.25
C LYS A 1109 -38.34 -20.86 -5.42
N GLU A 1110 -38.62 -19.89 -4.54
CA GLU A 1110 -39.86 -19.83 -3.75
C GLU A 1110 -41.08 -19.60 -4.65
N GLU A 1111 -40.90 -18.91 -5.79
CA GLU A 1111 -41.90 -18.73 -6.84
C GLU A 1111 -42.02 -19.93 -7.80
N GLY A 1112 -41.26 -21.02 -7.59
CA GLY A 1112 -41.22 -22.17 -8.49
C GLY A 1112 -40.52 -21.94 -9.84
N LYS A 1113 -39.70 -20.88 -9.94
CA LYS A 1113 -38.89 -20.55 -11.13
C LYS A 1113 -37.43 -21.01 -10.92
N ASN A 1114 -36.67 -21.07 -12.01
CA ASN A 1114 -35.23 -21.30 -11.92
C ASN A 1114 -34.54 -20.07 -11.29
N PRO A 1115 -33.79 -20.23 -10.18
CA PRO A 1115 -33.07 -19.13 -9.55
C PRO A 1115 -31.91 -18.59 -10.40
N PHE A 1116 -31.36 -19.38 -11.33
CA PHE A 1116 -30.21 -18.99 -12.15
C PHE A 1116 -30.65 -18.35 -13.48
N THR A 1117 -30.17 -17.14 -13.73
CA THR A 1117 -30.31 -16.43 -15.01
C THR A 1117 -28.93 -16.16 -15.60
N LEU A 1118 -28.69 -16.64 -16.83
CA LEU A 1118 -27.51 -16.27 -17.62
C LEU A 1118 -27.82 -15.01 -18.43
N ASP A 1119 -27.23 -13.87 -18.04
CA ASP A 1119 -27.49 -12.56 -18.66
C ASP A 1119 -26.58 -12.27 -19.87
N SER A 1120 -25.40 -12.91 -19.95
CA SER A 1120 -24.51 -12.83 -21.12
C SER A 1120 -25.00 -13.70 -22.27
N LYS A 1121 -24.81 -13.23 -23.51
CA LYS A 1121 -25.11 -14.00 -24.73
C LYS A 1121 -24.05 -15.07 -24.98
N GLU A 1122 -24.29 -15.91 -25.98
CA GLU A 1122 -23.27 -16.81 -26.54
C GLU A 1122 -21.99 -16.02 -26.88
N PRO A 1123 -20.80 -16.52 -26.53
CA PRO A 1123 -19.54 -15.86 -26.84
C PRO A 1123 -19.42 -15.59 -28.35
N ALA A 1124 -19.20 -14.33 -28.69
CA ALA A 1124 -19.03 -13.85 -30.05
C ALA A 1124 -17.74 -13.01 -30.11
N GLY A 1125 -16.67 -13.57 -30.66
CA GLY A 1125 -15.38 -12.88 -30.77
C GLY A 1125 -14.19 -13.82 -30.79
N ASN A 1126 -13.00 -13.26 -30.99
CA ASN A 1126 -11.75 -14.01 -30.98
C ASN A 1126 -11.14 -13.97 -29.57
N PHE A 1127 -11.31 -15.05 -28.81
CA PHE A 1127 -10.80 -15.18 -27.45
C PHE A 1127 -9.28 -14.93 -27.37
N LYS A 1128 -8.51 -15.46 -28.33
CA LYS A 1128 -7.06 -15.26 -28.38
C LYS A 1128 -6.69 -13.80 -28.64
N GLU A 1129 -7.46 -13.07 -29.45
CA GLU A 1129 -7.24 -11.65 -29.70
C GLU A 1129 -7.44 -10.81 -28.43
N PHE A 1130 -8.47 -11.14 -27.62
CA PHE A 1130 -8.67 -10.52 -26.31
C PHE A 1130 -7.46 -10.76 -25.39
N LEU A 1131 -6.99 -12.01 -25.25
CA LEU A 1131 -5.79 -12.29 -24.46
C LEU A 1131 -4.59 -11.45 -24.94
N MET A 1132 -4.37 -11.41 -26.26
CA MET A 1132 -3.25 -10.65 -26.85
C MET A 1132 -3.38 -9.13 -26.70
N GLY A 1133 -4.58 -8.61 -26.40
CA GLY A 1133 -4.83 -7.21 -26.07
C GLY A 1133 -4.23 -6.78 -24.73
N GLU A 1134 -3.87 -7.74 -23.87
CA GLU A 1134 -3.33 -7.47 -22.53
C GLU A 1134 -1.86 -7.93 -22.41
N VAL A 1135 -1.03 -7.13 -21.72
CA VAL A 1135 0.40 -7.47 -21.53
C VAL A 1135 0.58 -8.71 -20.66
N ARG A 1136 -0.33 -8.96 -19.70
CA ARG A 1136 -0.26 -10.15 -18.83
C ARG A 1136 -0.35 -11.47 -19.60
N TYR A 1137 -0.85 -11.50 -20.84
CA TYR A 1137 -0.78 -12.69 -21.70
C TYR A 1137 0.27 -12.52 -22.81
N SER A 1138 0.29 -11.39 -23.50
CA SER A 1138 1.21 -11.16 -24.63
C SER A 1138 2.69 -11.11 -24.23
N SER A 1139 3.02 -10.95 -22.94
CA SER A 1139 4.39 -11.11 -22.44
C SER A 1139 4.85 -12.56 -22.47
N LEU A 1140 3.95 -13.52 -22.20
CA LEU A 1140 4.26 -14.95 -22.15
C LEU A 1140 4.73 -15.49 -23.51
N THR A 1141 4.15 -15.01 -24.60
CA THR A 1141 4.53 -15.42 -25.96
C THR A 1141 5.97 -15.04 -26.31
N ARG A 1142 6.54 -14.06 -25.61
CA ARG A 1142 7.92 -13.59 -25.81
C ARG A 1142 8.91 -14.25 -24.87
N THR A 1143 8.51 -14.58 -23.64
CA THR A 1143 9.38 -15.20 -22.63
C THR A 1143 9.35 -16.73 -22.69
N PHE A 1144 8.19 -17.34 -22.86
CA PHE A 1144 7.97 -18.79 -22.89
C PHE A 1144 6.97 -19.20 -23.99
N PRO A 1145 7.35 -19.11 -25.29
CA PRO A 1145 6.43 -19.27 -26.42
C PRO A 1145 5.70 -20.63 -26.44
N GLU A 1146 6.39 -21.73 -26.15
CA GLU A 1146 5.78 -23.07 -26.11
C GLU A 1146 4.75 -23.22 -24.98
N ALA A 1147 5.00 -22.59 -23.83
CA ALA A 1147 4.06 -22.58 -22.71
C ALA A 1147 2.83 -21.72 -23.05
N ALA A 1148 3.04 -20.58 -23.72
CA ALA A 1148 1.97 -19.67 -24.12
C ALA A 1148 0.91 -20.37 -24.99
N GLU A 1149 1.36 -21.09 -26.03
CA GLU A 1149 0.46 -21.82 -26.94
C GLU A 1149 -0.44 -22.81 -26.20
N LYS A 1150 0.18 -23.70 -25.40
CA LYS A 1150 -0.54 -24.71 -24.62
C LYS A 1150 -1.51 -24.10 -23.60
N LEU A 1151 -1.08 -23.03 -22.92
CA LEU A 1151 -1.89 -22.38 -21.89
C LEU A 1151 -3.05 -21.59 -22.48
N PHE A 1152 -2.90 -20.97 -23.65
CA PHE A 1152 -3.98 -20.24 -24.30
C PHE A 1152 -5.06 -21.18 -24.85
N GLU A 1153 -4.67 -22.31 -25.45
CA GLU A 1153 -5.63 -23.35 -25.85
C GLU A 1153 -6.40 -23.89 -24.64
N LYS A 1154 -5.69 -24.16 -23.55
CA LYS A 1154 -6.31 -24.58 -22.29
C LYS A 1154 -7.26 -23.52 -21.74
N ALA A 1155 -6.89 -22.23 -21.76
CA ALA A 1155 -7.73 -21.14 -21.29
C ALA A 1155 -9.03 -21.03 -22.10
N GLU A 1156 -8.97 -21.17 -23.42
CA GLU A 1156 -10.15 -21.16 -24.28
C GLU A 1156 -11.06 -22.36 -24.01
N LYS A 1157 -10.48 -23.55 -23.78
CA LYS A 1157 -11.23 -24.75 -23.40
C LYS A 1157 -11.91 -24.58 -22.03
N ASP A 1158 -11.18 -24.12 -21.01
CA ASP A 1158 -11.72 -23.87 -19.67
C ASP A 1158 -12.90 -22.87 -19.73
N MET A 1159 -12.78 -21.82 -20.56
CA MET A 1159 -13.83 -20.83 -20.79
C MET A 1159 -15.09 -21.46 -21.39
N LYS A 1160 -14.95 -22.23 -22.48
CA LYS A 1160 -16.06 -22.93 -23.14
C LYS A 1160 -16.77 -23.90 -22.19
N GLU A 1161 -16.02 -24.69 -21.44
CA GLU A 1161 -16.58 -25.62 -20.45
C GLU A 1161 -17.37 -24.91 -19.36
N ARG A 1162 -16.87 -23.76 -18.87
CA ARG A 1162 -17.56 -22.96 -17.86
C ARG A 1162 -18.87 -22.36 -18.41
N PHE A 1163 -18.84 -21.80 -19.61
CA PHE A 1163 -20.03 -21.22 -20.24
C PHE A 1163 -21.13 -22.28 -20.45
N GLU A 1164 -20.76 -23.46 -20.98
CA GLU A 1164 -21.70 -24.58 -21.17
C GLU A 1164 -22.29 -25.09 -19.84
N ALA A 1165 -21.51 -25.09 -18.76
CA ALA A 1165 -22.01 -25.43 -17.44
C ALA A 1165 -23.08 -24.43 -16.95
N TYR A 1166 -22.87 -23.12 -17.14
CA TYR A 1166 -23.86 -22.10 -16.78
C TYR A 1166 -25.10 -22.14 -17.68
N LYS A 1167 -24.94 -22.42 -18.97
CA LYS A 1167 -26.05 -22.62 -19.89
C LYS A 1167 -26.96 -23.78 -19.45
N LYS A 1168 -26.37 -24.88 -18.96
CA LYS A 1168 -27.13 -25.99 -18.37
C LYS A 1168 -27.87 -25.58 -17.10
N LEU A 1169 -27.26 -24.76 -16.24
CA LEU A 1169 -27.92 -24.25 -15.05
C LEU A 1169 -29.11 -23.35 -15.38
N ALA A 1170 -29.04 -22.54 -16.43
CA ALA A 1170 -30.13 -21.68 -16.88
C ALA A 1170 -31.29 -22.44 -17.57
N ALA A 1171 -31.04 -23.66 -18.04
CA ALA A 1171 -32.03 -24.50 -18.72
C ALA A 1171 -32.73 -25.51 -17.79
N ALA A 1172 -32.22 -25.71 -16.58
CA ALA A 1172 -32.81 -26.56 -15.54
C ALA A 1172 -34.08 -25.91 -14.96
#